data_AF-A0A640VPM3-F1
#
_entry.id   AF-A0A640VPM3-F1
#
_cell.length_a   1.000
_cell.length_b   1.000
_cell.length_c   1.000
_cell.angle_alpha   90.00
_cell.angle_beta   90.00
_cell.angle_gamma   90.00
#
_symmetry.space_group_name_H-M   'P 1'
#
loop_
_entity.id
_entity.type
_entity.pdbx_description
1 polymer ?
#
loop_
_entity_poly.entity_id
_entity_poly.type
_entity_poly.pdbx_seq_one_letter_code
_entity_poly.pdbx_strand_id
1 'polypeptide(L)'
;MVELLRTGVQGQPFFLPDPAYTGPVFAAEIADLIALQKDAERAAREEEILAEIDDIATPFLAELDDFGGPPGGVLRLINLMDMAGLTIGYHFKRIFGRPRPHIADPRIDPLIDVPTHSAYPSAHAVQTHLIAHALAEVYEDNALVADLFDVAARISINREWAGVHYASDTEAGMQIAQAVFPILRLVMDEVFVDAIAELNTPHDAHCHLLGDLRRPLIPPQSEDPDPDGLPWNLDALGLATISDGEMGDAIVVGMIDGAVAVRHPALAAGMPRFENVDYPVPAGDEWCMSSKGIGHGTAMAGLVIGQEGARRYGVAPGAELYPIRAANLSGDRHENRVTLALRVLEAGLAGDRFISDINCEADRTIAAKLGVLLLSLDFQRPDAAAAGYLDMAKIAELRADDPDAATALIDAVDPENAVDPFVLAILIVQSQIAVVIPAGNSGAQNLAYPAAFDDYAPVLQAIIDDETRPKVISTVAALLRQFSATLEDDVLGDATDLVTEATTLLAQGLAAQEEETGASLDAFESTGIVVVGASSPIDGALTKTNYSQSGPGLCVMGPSDGDHNPPYRCPTSQVPAPGFGSAQNSRPVRTLDILGPGGFADDPLADESHSGQATGFGGTSAAAAQIAGAIAIIASRMNDPLLLTGPQLRADLIDLAGDDYSPTTGYGPINLGGL
;
A
#
# COMPACT_ATOMS: atom_id res chain seq x y z
N MET A 1 -11.22 21.65 -12.27
CA MET A 1 -11.06 20.51 -13.21
C MET A 1 -10.24 20.89 -14.42
N VAL A 2 -10.75 21.64 -15.42
CA VAL A 2 -9.95 21.99 -16.62
C VAL A 2 -8.72 22.84 -16.26
N GLU A 3 -8.83 23.76 -15.30
CA GLU A 3 -7.66 24.47 -14.76
C GLU A 3 -6.68 23.49 -14.12
N LEU A 4 -7.14 22.66 -13.16
CA LEU A 4 -6.32 21.65 -12.48
C LEU A 4 -5.57 20.73 -13.45
N LEU A 5 -6.20 20.35 -14.57
CA LEU A 5 -5.62 19.50 -15.61
C LEU A 5 -4.77 20.25 -16.65
N ARG A 6 -4.80 21.59 -16.73
CA ARG A 6 -4.12 22.36 -17.80
C ARG A 6 -3.22 23.49 -17.32
N THR A 7 -3.16 23.77 -16.02
CA THR A 7 -2.26 24.79 -15.44
C THR A 7 -0.85 24.28 -15.14
N GLY A 8 -0.62 22.97 -15.28
CA GLY A 8 0.69 22.35 -15.08
C GLY A 8 1.66 22.51 -16.27
N VAL A 9 2.90 22.11 -16.05
CA VAL A 9 3.92 21.93 -17.11
C VAL A 9 3.81 20.51 -17.64
N GLN A 10 4.07 20.29 -18.93
CA GLN A 10 4.18 18.94 -19.49
C GLN A 10 5.17 18.09 -18.69
N GLY A 11 4.71 16.94 -18.18
CA GLY A 11 5.48 16.06 -17.28
C GLY A 11 5.14 16.21 -15.79
N GLN A 12 4.29 17.16 -15.41
CA GLN A 12 3.70 17.21 -14.06
C GLN A 12 2.52 16.22 -13.97
N PRO A 13 2.27 15.61 -12.81
CA PRO A 13 1.32 14.49 -12.65
C PRO A 13 -0.14 14.80 -13.03
N PHE A 14 -0.48 16.08 -13.27
CA PHE A 14 -1.84 16.53 -13.57
C PHE A 14 -1.89 17.50 -14.75
N PHE A 15 -0.94 17.39 -15.68
CA PHE A 15 -1.04 18.04 -16.97
C PHE A 15 -1.63 17.07 -17.97
N LEU A 16 -2.83 17.35 -18.46
CA LEU A 16 -3.45 16.62 -19.55
C LEU A 16 -2.93 17.18 -20.89
N PRO A 17 -2.00 16.49 -21.57
CA PRO A 17 -1.41 16.99 -22.80
C PRO A 17 -2.44 17.03 -23.94
N ASP A 18 -2.27 17.96 -24.87
CA ASP A 18 -2.98 17.86 -26.14
C ASP A 18 -2.53 16.56 -26.85
N PRO A 19 -3.46 15.75 -27.40
CA PRO A 19 -3.08 14.50 -28.05
C PRO A 19 -2.23 14.78 -29.30
N ALA A 20 -1.36 13.84 -29.64
CA ALA A 20 -0.61 13.92 -30.89
C ALA A 20 -1.57 13.76 -32.08
N TYR A 21 -1.77 14.82 -32.86
CA TYR A 21 -2.56 14.78 -34.09
C TYR A 21 -1.73 14.38 -35.32
N THR A 22 -0.41 14.61 -35.27
CA THR A 22 0.55 14.33 -36.35
C THR A 22 1.95 14.13 -35.76
N GLY A 23 2.93 13.74 -36.59
CA GLY A 23 4.33 13.65 -36.19
C GLY A 23 4.73 12.26 -35.66
N PRO A 24 5.93 12.13 -35.07
CA PRO A 24 6.52 10.84 -34.72
C PRO A 24 5.75 10.10 -33.62
N VAL A 25 5.28 10.81 -32.59
CA VAL A 25 4.45 10.21 -31.52
C VAL A 25 3.17 9.62 -32.11
N PHE A 26 2.45 10.41 -32.92
CA PHE A 26 1.24 9.94 -33.59
C PHE A 26 1.50 8.74 -34.51
N ALA A 27 2.62 8.76 -35.25
CA ALA A 27 2.99 7.66 -36.13
C ALA A 27 3.34 6.38 -35.37
N ALA A 28 3.96 6.51 -34.19
CA ALA A 28 4.25 5.39 -33.29
C ALA A 28 2.95 4.76 -32.79
N GLU A 29 2.01 5.55 -32.25
CA GLU A 29 0.73 5.02 -31.76
C GLU A 29 -0.08 4.31 -32.86
N ILE A 30 -0.03 4.81 -34.11
CA ILE A 30 -0.66 4.11 -35.25
C ILE A 30 0.06 2.79 -35.55
N ALA A 31 1.39 2.76 -35.49
CA ALA A 31 2.17 1.54 -35.70
C ALA A 31 1.87 0.49 -34.63
N ASP A 32 1.74 0.90 -33.37
CA ASP A 32 1.39 0.04 -32.25
C ASP A 32 -0.01 -0.56 -32.45
N LEU A 33 -1.01 0.26 -32.80
CA LEU A 33 -2.36 -0.24 -33.09
C LEU A 33 -2.38 -1.22 -34.27
N ILE A 34 -1.58 -1.00 -35.32
CA ILE A 34 -1.44 -1.92 -36.45
C ILE A 34 -0.77 -3.24 -36.02
N ALA A 35 0.13 -3.21 -35.05
CA ALA A 35 0.70 -4.41 -34.46
C ALA A 35 -0.39 -5.21 -33.74
N LEU A 36 -1.22 -4.55 -32.91
CA LEU A 36 -2.35 -5.19 -32.23
C LEU A 36 -3.33 -5.86 -33.21
N GLN A 37 -3.56 -5.29 -34.40
CA GLN A 37 -4.44 -5.89 -35.42
C GLN A 37 -4.03 -7.31 -35.84
N LYS A 38 -2.73 -7.64 -35.71
CA LYS A 38 -2.14 -8.90 -36.19
C LYS A 38 -1.86 -9.89 -35.06
N ASP A 39 -1.93 -9.44 -33.83
CA ASP A 39 -1.60 -10.25 -32.67
C ASP A 39 -2.75 -11.25 -32.39
N ALA A 40 -2.38 -12.47 -31.99
CA ALA A 40 -3.35 -13.53 -31.67
C ALA A 40 -4.17 -13.19 -30.43
N GLU A 41 -3.62 -12.41 -29.50
CA GLU A 41 -4.27 -11.93 -28.28
C GLU A 41 -5.53 -11.12 -28.61
N ARG A 42 -5.56 -10.43 -29.75
CA ARG A 42 -6.74 -9.68 -30.20
C ARG A 42 -7.96 -10.57 -30.38
N ALA A 43 -7.78 -11.79 -30.89
CA ALA A 43 -8.87 -12.76 -31.04
C ALA A 43 -9.25 -13.38 -29.70
N ALA A 44 -8.30 -13.54 -28.77
CA ALA A 44 -8.54 -14.05 -27.43
C ALA A 44 -9.42 -13.08 -26.61
N ARG A 45 -9.24 -11.77 -26.83
CA ARG A 45 -9.99 -10.68 -26.16
C ARG A 45 -11.34 -10.36 -26.80
N GLU A 46 -11.65 -10.90 -27.98
CA GLU A 46 -12.84 -10.49 -28.76
C GLU A 46 -14.15 -10.69 -27.99
N GLU A 47 -14.31 -11.82 -27.29
CA GLU A 47 -15.52 -12.10 -26.50
C GLU A 47 -15.72 -11.08 -25.38
N GLU A 48 -14.64 -10.76 -24.63
CA GLU A 48 -14.67 -9.77 -23.56
C GLU A 48 -14.98 -8.36 -24.13
N ILE A 49 -14.28 -7.95 -25.19
CA ILE A 49 -14.49 -6.66 -25.87
C ILE A 49 -15.95 -6.47 -26.30
N LEU A 50 -16.59 -7.54 -26.82
CA LEU A 50 -17.98 -7.50 -27.27
C LEU A 50 -18.95 -7.43 -26.08
N ALA A 51 -18.68 -8.15 -24.99
CA ALA A 51 -19.51 -8.12 -23.78
C ALA A 51 -19.50 -6.73 -23.13
N GLU A 52 -18.34 -6.08 -23.11
CA GLU A 52 -18.15 -4.76 -22.50
C GLU A 52 -18.73 -3.58 -23.34
N ILE A 53 -19.39 -3.82 -24.48
CA ILE A 53 -19.99 -2.73 -25.29
C ILE A 53 -21.11 -2.04 -24.51
N ASP A 54 -21.99 -2.84 -23.92
CA ASP A 54 -23.19 -2.37 -23.22
C ASP A 54 -23.07 -2.54 -21.70
N ASP A 55 -22.06 -3.28 -21.22
CA ASP A 55 -21.93 -3.64 -19.82
C ASP A 55 -20.46 -3.67 -19.35
N ILE A 56 -20.01 -2.55 -18.80
CA ILE A 56 -18.71 -2.44 -18.12
C ILE A 56 -18.80 -2.70 -16.62
N ALA A 57 -20.01 -2.92 -16.07
CA ALA A 57 -20.21 -3.10 -14.64
C ALA A 57 -20.00 -4.56 -14.23
N THR A 58 -20.47 -5.51 -15.04
CA THR A 58 -20.38 -6.95 -14.73
C THR A 58 -18.96 -7.43 -14.39
N PRO A 59 -17.88 -7.01 -15.08
CA PRO A 59 -16.52 -7.39 -14.69
C PRO A 59 -16.15 -6.96 -13.26
N PHE A 60 -16.57 -5.77 -12.82
CA PHE A 60 -16.37 -5.36 -11.42
C PHE A 60 -17.22 -6.20 -10.47
N LEU A 61 -18.48 -6.47 -10.84
CA LEU A 61 -19.37 -7.28 -10.00
C LEU A 61 -18.87 -8.72 -9.81
N ALA A 62 -18.14 -9.26 -10.80
CA ALA A 62 -17.52 -10.58 -10.72
C ALA A 62 -16.44 -10.64 -9.63
N GLU A 63 -15.66 -9.56 -9.45
CA GLU A 63 -14.67 -9.47 -8.35
C GLU A 63 -15.35 -9.32 -6.98
N LEU A 64 -16.55 -8.74 -6.96
CA LEU A 64 -17.33 -8.52 -5.73
C LEU A 64 -18.21 -9.71 -5.34
N ASP A 65 -18.20 -10.80 -6.11
CA ASP A 65 -19.22 -11.84 -6.00
C ASP A 65 -19.15 -12.60 -4.67
N ASP A 66 -20.24 -12.51 -3.90
CA ASP A 66 -20.60 -13.41 -2.82
C ASP A 66 -22.01 -13.91 -3.07
N PHE A 67 -22.40 -15.05 -2.46
CA PHE A 67 -23.69 -15.72 -2.65
C PHE A 67 -24.96 -14.84 -2.49
N GLY A 68 -24.84 -13.59 -1.99
CA GLY A 68 -25.93 -12.62 -1.83
C GLY A 68 -26.03 -11.52 -2.91
N GLY A 69 -25.04 -11.39 -3.79
CA GLY A 69 -24.89 -10.26 -4.72
C GLY A 69 -24.39 -8.97 -4.04
N PRO A 70 -23.93 -7.97 -4.82
CA PRO A 70 -23.39 -6.72 -4.30
C PRO A 70 -24.47 -5.88 -3.59
N PRO A 71 -24.12 -5.13 -2.52
CA PRO A 71 -25.05 -4.23 -1.84
C PRO A 71 -25.62 -3.14 -2.76
N GLY A 72 -26.81 -2.64 -2.44
CA GLY A 72 -27.51 -1.62 -3.24
C GLY A 72 -26.73 -0.31 -3.37
N GLY A 73 -26.03 0.09 -2.32
CA GLY A 73 -25.15 1.25 -2.26
C GLY A 73 -23.93 1.10 -3.17
N VAL A 74 -23.34 -0.10 -3.23
CA VAL A 74 -22.25 -0.42 -4.16
C VAL A 74 -22.73 -0.35 -5.61
N LEU A 75 -23.89 -0.95 -5.93
CA LEU A 75 -24.51 -0.85 -7.24
C LEU A 75 -24.81 0.60 -7.63
N ARG A 76 -25.28 1.41 -6.66
CA ARG A 76 -25.54 2.84 -6.84
C ARG A 76 -24.26 3.62 -7.13
N LEU A 77 -23.16 3.32 -6.43
CA LEU A 77 -21.86 3.94 -6.68
C LEU A 77 -21.34 3.60 -8.08
N ILE A 78 -21.37 2.32 -8.47
CA ILE A 78 -20.95 1.89 -9.81
C ILE A 78 -21.74 2.66 -10.88
N ASN A 79 -23.07 2.72 -10.76
CA ASN A 79 -23.90 3.43 -11.73
C ASN A 79 -23.64 4.95 -11.75
N LEU A 80 -23.45 5.58 -10.59
CA LEU A 80 -23.16 7.01 -10.51
C LEU A 80 -21.80 7.36 -11.10
N MET A 81 -20.77 6.55 -10.82
CA MET A 81 -19.42 6.73 -11.37
C MET A 81 -19.40 6.51 -12.87
N ASP A 82 -20.10 5.49 -13.36
CA ASP A 82 -20.28 5.25 -14.79
C ASP A 82 -20.93 6.46 -15.49
N MET A 83 -22.06 6.94 -14.99
CA MET A 83 -22.77 8.08 -15.58
C MET A 83 -21.98 9.40 -15.48
N ALA A 84 -21.27 9.61 -14.37
CA ALA A 84 -20.38 10.74 -14.20
C ALA A 84 -19.22 10.68 -15.19
N GLY A 85 -18.54 9.53 -15.28
CA GLY A 85 -17.42 9.30 -16.19
C GLY A 85 -17.79 9.49 -17.64
N LEU A 86 -18.97 9.01 -18.06
CA LEU A 86 -19.52 9.26 -19.37
C LEU A 86 -19.65 10.77 -19.65
N THR A 87 -20.29 11.50 -18.73
CA THR A 87 -20.54 12.95 -18.88
C THR A 87 -19.22 13.74 -18.95
N ILE A 88 -18.26 13.41 -18.09
CA ILE A 88 -16.93 14.03 -18.02
C ILE A 88 -16.13 13.72 -19.28
N GLY A 89 -16.07 12.45 -19.71
CA GLY A 89 -15.39 12.04 -20.92
C GLY A 89 -15.91 12.78 -22.16
N TYR A 90 -17.23 12.91 -22.31
CA TYR A 90 -17.84 13.68 -23.40
C TYR A 90 -17.58 15.19 -23.32
N HIS A 91 -17.39 15.74 -22.11
CA HIS A 91 -16.95 17.13 -21.98
C HIS A 91 -15.57 17.33 -22.59
N PHE A 92 -14.58 16.50 -22.22
CA PHE A 92 -13.22 16.61 -22.76
C PHE A 92 -13.12 16.26 -24.25
N LYS A 93 -13.89 15.27 -24.71
CA LYS A 93 -13.99 14.91 -26.14
C LYS A 93 -14.38 16.09 -27.04
N ARG A 94 -15.26 16.98 -26.56
CA ARG A 94 -15.65 18.22 -27.26
C ARG A 94 -14.55 19.27 -27.31
N ILE A 95 -13.62 19.25 -26.35
CA ILE A 95 -12.50 20.18 -26.28
C ILE A 95 -11.40 19.77 -27.27
N PHE A 96 -11.02 18.48 -27.29
CA PHE A 96 -9.88 18.00 -28.07
C PHE A 96 -10.21 17.53 -29.48
N GLY A 97 -11.36 16.89 -29.69
CA GLY A 97 -11.83 16.54 -31.04
C GLY A 97 -10.92 15.60 -31.86
N ARG A 98 -10.10 14.75 -31.22
CA ARG A 98 -9.19 13.82 -31.94
C ARG A 98 -9.98 12.82 -32.80
N PRO A 99 -9.60 12.61 -34.08
CA PRO A 99 -10.22 11.58 -34.92
C PRO A 99 -9.92 10.17 -34.39
N ARG A 100 -10.78 9.20 -34.73
CA ARG A 100 -10.61 7.78 -34.36
C ARG A 100 -9.50 7.13 -35.18
N PRO A 101 -8.83 6.07 -34.66
CA PRO A 101 -7.74 5.39 -35.36
C PRO A 101 -8.05 4.99 -36.80
N HIS A 102 -9.18 4.33 -37.05
CA HIS A 102 -9.59 3.89 -38.40
C HIS A 102 -9.82 5.04 -39.40
N ILE A 103 -10.16 6.26 -38.92
CA ILE A 103 -10.29 7.44 -39.78
C ILE A 103 -8.91 7.91 -40.23
N ALA A 104 -7.93 7.82 -39.33
CA ALA A 104 -6.58 8.27 -39.59
C ALA A 104 -5.77 7.26 -40.41
N ASP A 105 -5.98 5.96 -40.18
CA ASP A 105 -5.36 4.89 -40.96
C ASP A 105 -6.35 3.75 -41.25
N PRO A 106 -6.79 3.56 -42.50
CA PRO A 106 -7.72 2.51 -42.89
C PRO A 106 -7.23 1.07 -42.72
N ARG A 107 -5.95 0.85 -42.33
CA ARG A 107 -5.42 -0.48 -42.01
C ARG A 107 -5.87 -0.97 -40.62
N ILE A 108 -6.40 -0.06 -39.79
CA ILE A 108 -6.97 -0.39 -38.49
C ILE A 108 -8.45 -0.71 -38.72
N ASP A 109 -8.84 -1.96 -38.47
CA ASP A 109 -10.19 -2.46 -38.70
C ASP A 109 -10.90 -2.67 -37.34
N PRO A 110 -11.81 -1.77 -36.92
CA PRO A 110 -12.40 -1.86 -35.58
C PRO A 110 -13.19 -3.16 -35.35
N LEU A 111 -13.02 -3.80 -34.17
CA LEU A 111 -13.81 -4.99 -33.79
C LEU A 111 -15.27 -4.66 -33.49
N ILE A 112 -15.52 -3.41 -33.09
CA ILE A 112 -16.82 -2.94 -32.63
C ILE A 112 -17.29 -1.76 -33.48
N ASP A 113 -18.59 -1.50 -33.46
CA ASP A 113 -19.17 -0.35 -34.12
C ASP A 113 -18.53 0.95 -33.61
N VAL A 114 -18.03 1.76 -34.54
CA VAL A 114 -17.29 2.97 -34.18
C VAL A 114 -18.27 4.05 -33.69
N PRO A 115 -18.10 4.56 -32.45
CA PRO A 115 -18.97 5.62 -31.94
C PRO A 115 -18.82 6.91 -32.76
N THR A 116 -19.91 7.69 -32.84
CA THR A 116 -19.98 8.94 -33.64
C THR A 116 -19.20 10.13 -33.05
N HIS A 117 -18.60 9.96 -31.87
CA HIS A 117 -17.82 10.99 -31.18
C HIS A 117 -16.30 10.77 -31.30
N SER A 118 -15.52 11.80 -30.93
CA SER A 118 -14.05 11.79 -30.96
C SER A 118 -13.43 10.71 -30.09
N ALA A 119 -12.17 10.39 -30.40
CA ALA A 119 -11.35 9.40 -29.71
C ALA A 119 -10.84 9.92 -28.36
N TYR A 120 -10.12 11.03 -28.34
CA TYR A 120 -9.49 11.51 -27.11
C TYR A 120 -10.43 12.33 -26.21
N PRO A 121 -10.43 12.10 -24.88
CA PRO A 121 -9.85 10.96 -24.15
C PRO A 121 -10.79 9.73 -24.21
N SER A 122 -10.32 8.56 -23.80
CA SER A 122 -11.15 7.35 -23.68
C SER A 122 -12.21 7.53 -22.60
N ALA A 123 -13.49 7.49 -22.97
CA ALA A 123 -14.59 7.65 -22.01
C ALA A 123 -14.71 6.42 -21.09
N HIS A 124 -14.53 5.22 -21.64
CA HIS A 124 -14.50 3.99 -20.84
C HIS A 124 -13.39 4.01 -19.81
N ALA A 125 -12.19 4.50 -20.16
CA ALA A 125 -11.13 4.64 -19.18
C ALA A 125 -11.49 5.60 -18.04
N VAL A 126 -12.17 6.72 -18.33
CA VAL A 126 -12.70 7.60 -17.28
C VAL A 126 -13.74 6.86 -16.41
N GLN A 127 -14.69 6.15 -17.04
CA GLN A 127 -15.77 5.44 -16.34
C GLN A 127 -15.23 4.35 -15.41
N THR A 128 -14.39 3.46 -15.93
CA THR A 128 -13.91 2.29 -15.19
C THR A 128 -12.95 2.68 -14.07
N HIS A 129 -12.07 3.67 -14.28
CA HIS A 129 -11.18 4.14 -13.21
C HIS A 129 -11.95 4.92 -12.14
N LEU A 130 -13.01 5.66 -12.48
CA LEU A 130 -13.89 6.25 -11.45
C LEU A 130 -14.62 5.19 -10.64
N ILE A 131 -15.05 4.08 -11.27
CA ILE A 131 -15.64 2.93 -10.55
C ILE A 131 -14.60 2.33 -9.59
N ALA A 132 -13.38 2.03 -10.08
CA ALA A 132 -12.32 1.48 -9.24
C ALA A 132 -11.99 2.38 -8.04
N HIS A 133 -11.77 3.68 -8.26
CA HIS A 133 -11.55 4.64 -7.16
C HIS A 133 -12.72 4.70 -6.18
N ALA A 134 -13.96 4.62 -6.67
CA ALA A 134 -15.12 4.64 -5.79
C ALA A 134 -15.21 3.40 -4.91
N LEU A 135 -14.91 2.23 -5.47
CA LEU A 135 -14.91 0.98 -4.72
C LEU A 135 -13.73 0.92 -3.74
N ALA A 136 -12.57 1.48 -4.10
CA ALA A 136 -11.40 1.58 -3.22
C ALA A 136 -11.65 2.42 -1.95
N GLU A 137 -12.57 3.39 -1.99
CA GLU A 137 -12.98 4.15 -0.80
C GLU A 137 -13.92 3.38 0.14
N VAL A 138 -14.48 2.27 -0.32
CA VAL A 138 -15.56 1.54 0.37
C VAL A 138 -15.07 0.18 0.87
N TYR A 139 -14.13 -0.46 0.17
CA TYR A 139 -13.59 -1.78 0.53
C TYR A 139 -12.22 -1.67 1.22
N GLU A 140 -12.08 -2.30 2.39
CA GLU A 140 -10.83 -2.32 3.18
C GLU A 140 -9.78 -3.32 2.67
N ASP A 141 -10.17 -4.25 1.80
CA ASP A 141 -9.30 -5.29 1.29
C ASP A 141 -8.41 -4.75 0.14
N ASN A 142 -7.14 -4.49 0.45
CA ASN A 142 -6.16 -3.95 -0.50
C ASN A 142 -5.94 -4.85 -1.72
N ALA A 143 -6.12 -6.18 -1.60
CA ALA A 143 -5.98 -7.10 -2.71
C ALA A 143 -7.19 -7.01 -3.65
N LEU A 144 -8.40 -6.96 -3.08
CA LEU A 144 -9.59 -6.66 -3.87
C LEU A 144 -9.49 -5.30 -4.56
N VAL A 145 -9.02 -4.26 -3.86
CA VAL A 145 -8.82 -2.93 -4.44
C VAL A 145 -7.88 -2.99 -5.64
N ALA A 146 -6.77 -3.73 -5.54
CA ALA A 146 -5.87 -3.94 -6.65
C ALA A 146 -6.57 -4.61 -7.86
N ASP A 147 -7.32 -5.70 -7.62
CA ASP A 147 -8.05 -6.42 -8.67
C ASP A 147 -9.08 -5.51 -9.37
N LEU A 148 -9.75 -4.63 -8.63
CA LEU A 148 -10.69 -3.65 -9.19
C LEU A 148 -10.00 -2.65 -10.12
N PHE A 149 -8.78 -2.20 -9.78
CA PHE A 149 -7.99 -1.38 -10.70
C PHE A 149 -7.52 -2.18 -11.92
N ASP A 150 -7.23 -3.47 -11.79
CA ASP A 150 -6.88 -4.35 -12.92
C ASP A 150 -8.04 -4.56 -13.88
N VAL A 151 -9.26 -4.73 -13.37
CA VAL A 151 -10.48 -4.70 -14.18
C VAL A 151 -10.59 -3.37 -14.94
N ALA A 152 -10.36 -2.24 -14.25
CA ALA A 152 -10.46 -0.93 -14.89
C ALA A 152 -9.44 -0.75 -16.03
N ALA A 153 -8.19 -1.18 -15.81
CA ALA A 153 -7.14 -1.15 -16.82
C ALA A 153 -7.45 -2.08 -18.00
N ARG A 154 -7.87 -3.33 -17.71
CA ARG A 154 -8.21 -4.34 -18.73
C ARG A 154 -9.28 -3.85 -19.69
N ILE A 155 -10.41 -3.33 -19.18
CA ILE A 155 -11.51 -2.78 -20.00
C ILE A 155 -11.01 -1.57 -20.84
N SER A 156 -10.15 -0.74 -20.25
CA SER A 156 -9.61 0.43 -20.95
C SER A 156 -8.72 0.04 -22.13
N ILE A 157 -7.78 -0.87 -21.90
CA ILE A 157 -6.84 -1.42 -22.89
C ILE A 157 -7.60 -2.22 -23.96
N ASN A 158 -8.68 -2.91 -23.59
CA ASN A 158 -9.55 -3.63 -24.53
C ASN A 158 -10.13 -2.70 -25.62
N ARG A 159 -10.23 -1.38 -25.37
CA ARG A 159 -10.62 -0.42 -26.42
C ARG A 159 -9.53 -0.07 -27.42
N GLU A 160 -8.27 -0.25 -27.05
CA GLU A 160 -7.13 -0.15 -27.96
C GLU A 160 -7.05 -1.39 -28.85
N TRP A 161 -7.21 -2.59 -28.25
CA TRP A 161 -7.34 -3.86 -28.97
C TRP A 161 -8.51 -3.89 -29.96
N ALA A 162 -9.63 -3.26 -29.58
CA ALA A 162 -10.78 -3.06 -30.44
C ALA A 162 -10.52 -2.09 -31.61
N GLY A 163 -9.40 -1.35 -31.61
CA GLY A 163 -9.02 -0.42 -32.67
C GLY A 163 -9.75 0.93 -32.64
N VAL A 164 -10.36 1.30 -31.50
CA VAL A 164 -11.18 2.53 -31.39
C VAL A 164 -10.50 3.65 -30.59
N HIS A 165 -9.46 3.34 -29.82
CA HIS A 165 -8.68 4.29 -29.01
C HIS A 165 -7.18 4.11 -29.22
N TYR A 166 -6.42 5.18 -28.98
CA TYR A 166 -4.96 5.17 -28.88
C TYR A 166 -4.54 4.98 -27.42
N ALA A 167 -3.32 4.50 -27.16
CA ALA A 167 -2.76 4.39 -25.80
C ALA A 167 -2.84 5.71 -25.02
N SER A 168 -2.52 6.84 -25.67
CA SER A 168 -2.66 8.16 -25.01
C SER A 168 -4.10 8.56 -24.71
N ASP A 169 -5.11 8.01 -25.41
CA ASP A 169 -6.52 8.25 -25.06
C ASP A 169 -6.88 7.56 -23.74
N THR A 170 -6.36 6.35 -23.51
CA THR A 170 -6.57 5.57 -22.28
C THR A 170 -5.89 6.23 -21.10
N GLU A 171 -4.61 6.56 -21.24
CA GLU A 171 -3.81 7.27 -20.22
C GLU A 171 -4.49 8.57 -19.78
N ALA A 172 -4.93 9.37 -20.75
CA ALA A 172 -5.69 10.59 -20.49
C ALA A 172 -7.00 10.35 -19.73
N GLY A 173 -7.69 9.23 -19.99
CA GLY A 173 -8.91 8.87 -19.29
C GLY A 173 -8.66 8.52 -17.82
N MET A 174 -7.60 7.76 -17.55
CA MET A 174 -7.14 7.43 -16.19
C MET A 174 -6.78 8.70 -15.40
N GLN A 175 -5.96 9.59 -15.97
CA GLN A 175 -5.58 10.86 -15.33
C GLN A 175 -6.79 11.75 -15.02
N ILE A 176 -7.78 11.79 -15.91
CA ILE A 176 -9.03 12.53 -15.67
C ILE A 176 -9.82 11.90 -14.51
N ALA A 177 -9.94 10.57 -14.46
CA ALA A 177 -10.63 9.89 -13.38
C ALA A 177 -9.98 10.19 -12.03
N GLN A 178 -8.67 10.00 -11.93
CA GLN A 178 -7.88 10.30 -10.73
C GLN A 178 -8.05 11.77 -10.30
N ALA A 179 -8.08 12.69 -11.26
CA ALA A 179 -8.23 14.12 -10.98
C ALA A 179 -9.62 14.57 -10.55
N VAL A 180 -10.66 13.88 -11.00
CA VAL A 180 -12.05 14.28 -10.74
C VAL A 180 -12.64 13.52 -9.57
N PHE A 181 -12.15 12.31 -9.28
CA PHE A 181 -12.64 11.48 -8.20
C PHE A 181 -12.73 12.21 -6.86
N PRO A 182 -11.70 12.97 -6.43
CA PRO A 182 -11.78 13.80 -5.23
C PRO A 182 -13.03 14.68 -5.12
N ILE A 183 -13.35 15.36 -6.21
CA ILE A 183 -14.48 16.28 -6.28
C ILE A 183 -15.79 15.50 -6.21
N LEU A 184 -15.87 14.34 -6.88
CA LEU A 184 -17.05 13.48 -6.84
C LEU A 184 -17.26 12.89 -5.44
N ARG A 185 -16.21 12.38 -4.80
CA ARG A 185 -16.22 11.87 -3.43
C ARG A 185 -16.70 12.92 -2.43
N LEU A 186 -16.25 14.18 -2.59
CA LEU A 186 -16.70 15.30 -1.76
C LEU A 186 -18.18 15.66 -2.01
N VAL A 187 -18.60 15.77 -3.27
CA VAL A 187 -19.97 16.19 -3.62
C VAL A 187 -21.00 15.08 -3.37
N MET A 188 -20.57 13.82 -3.43
CA MET A 188 -21.41 12.65 -3.22
C MET A 188 -21.16 11.97 -1.87
N ASP A 189 -20.66 12.70 -0.86
CA ASP A 189 -20.24 12.16 0.45
C ASP A 189 -21.28 11.22 1.07
N GLU A 190 -22.56 11.64 1.09
CA GLU A 190 -23.65 10.84 1.64
C GLU A 190 -23.83 9.49 0.93
N VAL A 191 -23.60 9.41 -0.39
CA VAL A 191 -23.73 8.16 -1.14
C VAL A 191 -22.64 7.17 -0.77
N PHE A 192 -21.41 7.67 -0.56
CA PHE A 192 -20.31 6.85 -0.09
C PHE A 192 -20.57 6.37 1.33
N VAL A 193 -20.94 7.28 2.23
CA VAL A 193 -21.28 6.95 3.62
C VAL A 193 -22.41 5.91 3.69
N ASP A 194 -23.45 6.04 2.85
CA ASP A 194 -24.53 5.05 2.76
C ASP A 194 -24.02 3.68 2.29
N ALA A 195 -23.13 3.63 1.28
CA ALA A 195 -22.57 2.39 0.76
C ALA A 195 -21.65 1.70 1.77
N ILE A 196 -20.82 2.48 2.47
CA ILE A 196 -19.96 2.00 3.56
C ILE A 196 -20.84 1.51 4.71
N ALA A 197 -21.90 2.24 5.08
CA ALA A 197 -22.87 1.78 6.07
C ALA A 197 -23.52 0.46 5.69
N GLU A 198 -23.89 0.29 4.43
CA GLU A 198 -24.52 -0.94 3.98
C GLU A 198 -23.55 -2.13 4.00
N LEU A 199 -22.31 -1.95 3.57
CA LEU A 199 -21.27 -2.98 3.74
C LEU A 199 -21.03 -3.26 5.21
N ASN A 200 -21.04 -2.22 6.04
CA ASN A 200 -20.61 -2.32 7.41
C ASN A 200 -21.72 -2.74 8.39
N THR A 201 -22.95 -2.88 7.90
CA THR A 201 -24.10 -3.30 8.71
C THR A 201 -24.15 -4.84 8.82
N PRO A 202 -24.20 -5.41 10.04
CA PRO A 202 -24.30 -6.86 10.23
C PRO A 202 -25.50 -7.50 9.52
N HIS A 203 -25.32 -8.72 9.00
CA HIS A 203 -26.38 -9.51 8.32
C HIS A 203 -27.66 -9.71 9.17
N ASP A 204 -27.55 -9.70 10.50
CA ASP A 204 -28.68 -9.85 11.42
C ASP A 204 -29.45 -8.54 11.69
N ALA A 205 -28.83 -7.37 11.49
CA ALA A 205 -29.52 -6.08 11.53
C ALA A 205 -30.58 -5.97 10.41
N HIS A 206 -30.38 -6.68 9.29
CA HIS A 206 -31.35 -6.75 8.19
C HIS A 206 -32.34 -7.92 8.37
N CYS A 207 -32.07 -8.90 9.25
CA CYS A 207 -33.01 -9.98 9.57
C CYS A 207 -34.29 -9.48 10.23
N HIS A 208 -34.28 -8.31 10.86
CA HIS A 208 -35.47 -7.64 11.38
C HIS A 208 -36.49 -7.30 10.28
N LEU A 209 -36.04 -7.09 9.03
CA LEU A 209 -36.91 -6.84 7.87
C LEU A 209 -37.57 -8.13 7.35
N LEU A 210 -37.07 -9.30 7.74
CA LEU A 210 -37.60 -10.63 7.35
C LEU A 210 -38.37 -11.35 8.49
N GLY A 211 -38.63 -10.68 9.62
CA GLY A 211 -39.74 -11.05 10.50
C GLY A 211 -39.41 -11.66 11.87
N ASP A 212 -38.43 -11.14 12.60
CA ASP A 212 -38.41 -11.27 14.07
C ASP A 212 -38.30 -9.92 14.78
N LEU A 213 -39.41 -9.50 15.40
CA LEU A 213 -39.58 -8.26 16.17
C LEU A 213 -39.05 -8.37 17.61
N ARG A 214 -38.26 -9.39 17.97
CA ARG A 214 -37.93 -9.70 19.37
C ARG A 214 -36.47 -9.62 19.79
N ARG A 215 -35.54 -9.21 18.92
CA ARG A 215 -34.17 -8.91 19.36
C ARG A 215 -33.96 -7.40 19.34
N PRO A 216 -33.87 -6.73 20.50
CA PRO A 216 -33.25 -5.42 20.56
C PRO A 216 -31.82 -5.56 20.03
N LEU A 217 -31.34 -4.57 19.26
CA LEU A 217 -29.90 -4.29 19.21
C LEU A 217 -29.50 -4.02 20.65
N ILE A 218 -28.98 -5.04 21.32
CA ILE A 218 -28.31 -4.87 22.62
C ILE A 218 -26.96 -4.28 22.21
N PRO A 219 -26.66 -3.02 22.56
CA PRO A 219 -25.32 -2.50 22.35
C PRO A 219 -24.37 -3.50 23.00
N PRO A 220 -23.34 -3.99 22.29
CA PRO A 220 -22.32 -4.83 22.91
C PRO A 220 -21.67 -4.03 24.05
N GLN A 221 -22.20 -4.24 25.24
CA GLN A 221 -21.61 -3.83 26.49
C GLN A 221 -20.91 -5.05 27.04
N SER A 222 -19.71 -5.32 26.55
CA SER A 222 -18.71 -5.82 27.48
C SER A 222 -18.02 -4.58 28.05
N GLU A 223 -17.99 -4.49 29.38
CA GLU A 223 -17.24 -3.42 30.05
C GLU A 223 -15.81 -3.44 29.51
N ASP A 224 -15.26 -2.27 29.19
CA ASP A 224 -13.84 -2.13 28.87
C ASP A 224 -13.06 -2.92 29.92
N PRO A 225 -12.27 -3.96 29.56
CA PRO A 225 -11.52 -4.73 30.53
C PRO A 225 -10.51 -3.85 31.28
N ASP A 226 -10.16 -2.68 30.74
CA ASP A 226 -9.16 -1.76 31.26
C ASP A 226 -9.74 -0.32 31.49
N PRO A 227 -10.80 -0.15 32.29
CA PRO A 227 -11.51 1.14 32.38
C PRO A 227 -10.72 2.22 33.12
N ASP A 228 -9.75 1.82 33.95
CA ASP A 228 -8.82 2.67 34.69
C ASP A 228 -7.39 2.11 34.53
N GLY A 229 -6.76 2.29 33.37
CA GLY A 229 -5.42 1.76 33.10
C GLY A 229 -4.93 1.97 31.66
N LEU A 230 -3.72 1.46 31.39
CA LEU A 230 -3.29 1.25 30.00
C LEU A 230 -4.08 0.07 29.42
N PRO A 231 -4.49 0.12 28.14
CA PRO A 231 -5.11 -1.03 27.50
C PRO A 231 -4.15 -2.22 27.44
N TRP A 232 -4.71 -3.43 27.41
CA TRP A 232 -3.96 -4.69 27.49
C TRP A 232 -2.73 -4.75 26.56
N ASN A 233 -2.82 -4.19 25.35
CA ASN A 233 -1.75 -4.22 24.37
C ASN A 233 -0.57 -3.32 24.78
N LEU A 234 -0.85 -2.14 25.37
CA LEU A 234 0.17 -1.27 25.92
C LEU A 234 0.75 -1.81 27.23
N ASP A 235 -0.06 -2.44 28.07
CA ASP A 235 0.41 -3.13 29.28
C ASP A 235 1.32 -4.31 28.93
N ALA A 236 0.96 -5.08 27.90
CA ALA A 236 1.75 -6.21 27.40
C ALA A 236 3.13 -5.78 26.86
N LEU A 237 3.27 -4.55 26.37
CA LEU A 237 4.55 -3.94 26.00
C LEU A 237 5.36 -3.44 27.19
N GLY A 238 4.85 -3.52 28.43
CA GLY A 238 5.55 -3.05 29.63
C GLY A 238 5.54 -1.53 29.83
N LEU A 239 4.71 -0.79 29.07
CA LEU A 239 4.67 0.68 29.13
C LEU A 239 4.23 1.23 30.50
N ALA A 240 3.55 0.43 31.32
CA ALA A 240 3.19 0.81 32.69
C ALA A 240 4.40 1.12 33.58
N THR A 241 5.60 0.66 33.20
CA THR A 241 6.83 0.81 33.98
C THR A 241 7.75 1.94 33.49
N ILE A 242 7.44 2.52 32.33
CA ILE A 242 8.24 3.58 31.71
C ILE A 242 7.82 4.97 32.23
N SER A 243 8.79 5.86 32.47
CA SER A 243 8.52 7.24 32.85
C SER A 243 7.98 8.09 31.70
N ASP A 244 6.99 8.94 31.97
CA ASP A 244 6.25 9.74 30.98
C ASP A 244 7.07 10.76 30.16
N GLY A 245 8.32 11.02 30.48
CA GLY A 245 9.12 12.10 29.87
C GLY A 245 9.91 11.74 28.60
N GLU A 246 9.87 10.48 28.16
CA GLU A 246 10.67 9.98 27.03
C GLU A 246 9.80 9.03 26.18
N MET A 247 8.78 9.59 25.54
CA MET A 247 7.70 8.86 24.86
C MET A 247 7.76 9.02 23.34
N GLY A 248 8.98 9.07 22.78
CA GLY A 248 9.21 9.27 21.34
C GLY A 248 9.48 10.72 20.94
N ASP A 249 9.72 11.62 21.89
CA ASP A 249 9.95 13.04 21.62
C ASP A 249 11.06 13.28 20.59
N ALA A 250 10.83 14.23 19.67
CA ALA A 250 11.73 14.60 18.57
C ALA A 250 12.05 13.47 17.57
N ILE A 251 11.28 12.38 17.58
CA ILE A 251 11.32 11.34 16.55
C ILE A 251 10.10 11.48 15.65
N VAL A 252 10.33 11.38 14.34
CA VAL A 252 9.26 11.25 13.35
C VAL A 252 9.11 9.78 12.96
N VAL A 253 7.87 9.31 12.92
CA VAL A 253 7.46 8.02 12.34
C VAL A 253 6.78 8.31 11.01
N GLY A 254 7.39 7.88 9.91
CA GLY A 254 6.75 7.88 8.59
C GLY A 254 5.82 6.67 8.49
N MET A 255 4.64 6.83 7.91
CA MET A 255 3.67 5.75 7.78
C MET A 255 3.04 5.75 6.40
N ILE A 256 3.25 4.68 5.63
CA ILE A 256 2.58 4.43 4.35
C ILE A 256 1.38 3.52 4.63
N ASP A 257 0.18 4.11 4.58
CA ASP A 257 -1.10 3.45 4.86
C ASP A 257 -2.23 4.04 3.98
N GLY A 258 -3.48 3.69 4.25
CA GLY A 258 -4.65 4.39 3.76
C GLY A 258 -4.87 5.73 4.45
N ALA A 259 -6.07 6.29 4.30
CA ALA A 259 -6.39 7.59 4.85
C ALA A 259 -6.36 7.61 6.40
N VAL A 260 -5.87 8.71 6.96
CA VAL A 260 -5.80 8.96 8.41
C VAL A 260 -6.68 10.15 8.74
N ALA A 261 -7.58 10.05 9.72
CA ALA A 261 -8.37 11.20 10.19
C ALA A 261 -7.45 12.25 10.83
N VAL A 262 -6.88 13.14 10.00
CA VAL A 262 -5.86 14.10 10.46
C VAL A 262 -6.38 15.11 11.48
N ARG A 263 -7.71 15.29 11.56
CA ARG A 263 -8.39 16.13 12.54
C ARG A 263 -8.82 15.41 13.81
N HIS A 264 -8.54 14.12 13.93
CA HIS A 264 -8.90 13.35 15.12
C HIS A 264 -8.31 14.03 16.37
N PRO A 265 -9.10 14.31 17.43
CA PRO A 265 -8.63 15.06 18.60
C PRO A 265 -7.37 14.46 19.24
N ALA A 266 -7.28 13.13 19.25
CA ALA A 266 -6.16 12.39 19.80
C ALA A 266 -4.91 12.27 18.89
N LEU A 267 -4.95 12.77 17.65
CA LEU A 267 -3.84 12.69 16.68
C LEU A 267 -3.36 14.06 16.21
N ALA A 268 -4.26 15.04 16.07
CA ALA A 268 -4.01 16.29 15.35
C ALA A 268 -2.76 17.07 15.83
N ALA A 269 -2.41 16.97 17.12
CA ALA A 269 -1.23 17.63 17.67
C ALA A 269 0.10 16.99 17.23
N GLY A 270 0.10 15.69 16.93
CA GLY A 270 1.29 14.92 16.52
C GLY A 270 1.45 14.75 15.01
N MET A 271 0.60 15.37 14.18
CA MET A 271 0.65 15.26 12.72
C MET A 271 0.80 16.64 12.05
N PRO A 272 1.97 17.28 12.17
CA PRO A 272 2.19 18.62 11.60
C PRO A 272 2.22 18.63 10.06
N ARG A 273 2.38 17.47 9.43
CA ARG A 273 2.43 17.28 7.97
C ARG A 273 1.84 15.93 7.58
N PHE A 274 1.34 15.85 6.35
CA PHE A 274 0.80 14.63 5.75
C PHE A 274 0.89 14.73 4.23
N GLU A 275 0.79 13.59 3.57
CA GLU A 275 0.87 13.49 2.12
C GLU A 275 -0.19 12.52 1.57
N ASN A 276 -0.70 12.83 0.37
CA ASN A 276 -1.60 11.95 -0.37
C ASN A 276 -1.02 11.67 -1.75
N VAL A 277 -0.69 10.41 -2.02
CA VAL A 277 -0.20 9.96 -3.34
C VAL A 277 -1.29 9.35 -4.21
N ASP A 278 -2.47 9.09 -3.66
CA ASP A 278 -3.59 8.49 -4.42
C ASP A 278 -4.21 9.47 -5.43
N TYR A 279 -4.25 10.77 -5.11
CA TYR A 279 -5.01 11.77 -5.88
C TYR A 279 -4.31 13.13 -5.98
N PRO A 280 -4.51 13.87 -7.09
CA PRO A 280 -4.18 15.29 -7.17
C PRO A 280 -5.03 16.13 -6.25
N VAL A 281 -4.45 16.48 -5.13
CA VAL A 281 -4.94 17.54 -4.27
C VAL A 281 -3.77 18.44 -3.92
N PRO A 282 -4.00 19.72 -3.59
CA PRO A 282 -2.95 20.55 -3.03
C PRO A 282 -2.29 19.83 -1.84
N ALA A 283 -0.96 19.83 -1.79
CA ALA A 283 -0.22 19.30 -0.65
C ALA A 283 -0.73 19.98 0.63
N GLY A 284 -1.06 19.17 1.65
CA GLY A 284 -1.63 19.67 2.91
C GLY A 284 -3.13 19.98 2.90
N ASP A 285 -3.89 19.65 1.84
CA ASP A 285 -5.35 19.71 1.90
C ASP A 285 -5.91 18.51 2.69
N GLU A 286 -6.32 18.75 3.92
CA GLU A 286 -6.79 17.70 4.85
C GLU A 286 -7.95 16.85 4.31
N TRP A 287 -8.70 17.34 3.32
CA TRP A 287 -9.77 16.55 2.71
C TRP A 287 -9.22 15.28 2.03
N CYS A 288 -8.01 15.32 1.49
CA CYS A 288 -7.41 14.14 0.84
C CYS A 288 -7.09 13.01 1.82
N MET A 289 -6.97 13.36 3.10
CA MET A 289 -6.80 12.42 4.20
C MET A 289 -8.14 12.06 4.84
N SER A 290 -9.28 12.43 4.26
CA SER A 290 -10.60 12.08 4.79
C SER A 290 -10.72 10.56 4.93
N SER A 291 -10.74 10.08 6.17
CA SER A 291 -10.80 8.67 6.48
C SER A 291 -12.22 8.12 6.56
N LYS A 292 -13.27 8.91 6.29
CA LYS A 292 -14.70 8.51 6.36
C LYS A 292 -15.08 7.24 5.57
N GLY A 293 -14.18 6.73 4.74
CA GLY A 293 -14.23 5.44 4.06
C GLY A 293 -13.92 4.25 4.98
N ILE A 294 -12.66 4.19 5.42
CA ILE A 294 -11.99 3.00 5.96
C ILE A 294 -11.11 3.46 7.13
N GLY A 295 -11.27 2.83 8.29
CA GLY A 295 -10.60 3.23 9.53
C GLY A 295 -9.12 2.85 9.64
N HIS A 296 -8.61 1.95 8.79
CA HIS A 296 -7.31 1.27 8.98
C HIS A 296 -6.14 2.23 9.29
N GLY A 297 -5.90 3.23 8.45
CA GLY A 297 -4.80 4.18 8.68
C GLY A 297 -4.97 5.02 9.95
N THR A 298 -6.22 5.33 10.34
CA THR A 298 -6.52 6.04 11.59
C THR A 298 -6.23 5.15 12.80
N ALA A 299 -6.59 3.88 12.72
CA ALA A 299 -6.27 2.87 13.73
C ALA A 299 -4.76 2.69 13.90
N MET A 300 -3.99 2.65 12.80
CA MET A 300 -2.51 2.56 12.84
C MET A 300 -1.90 3.80 13.48
N ALA A 301 -2.31 4.99 13.04
CA ALA A 301 -1.86 6.25 13.64
C ALA A 301 -2.15 6.30 15.15
N GLY A 302 -3.33 5.83 15.56
CA GLY A 302 -3.74 5.73 16.96
C GLY A 302 -2.82 4.85 17.79
N LEU A 303 -2.39 3.70 17.25
CA LEU A 303 -1.47 2.77 17.93
C LEU A 303 -0.03 3.29 18.01
N VAL A 304 0.37 4.19 17.12
CA VAL A 304 1.68 4.84 17.19
C VAL A 304 1.64 6.01 18.19
N ILE A 305 0.84 7.04 17.92
CA ILE A 305 0.94 8.35 18.61
C ILE A 305 -0.32 8.77 19.39
N GLY A 306 -1.39 7.97 19.40
CA GLY A 306 -2.70 8.41 19.91
C GLY A 306 -2.69 8.79 21.40
N GLN A 307 -3.13 10.02 21.71
CA GLN A 307 -3.32 10.48 23.09
C GLN A 307 -4.40 11.56 23.19
N GLU A 308 -5.32 11.41 24.15
CA GLU A 308 -6.31 12.43 24.49
C GLU A 308 -6.30 12.74 25.99
N GLY A 309 -5.87 13.94 26.36
CA GLY A 309 -5.70 14.31 27.77
C GLY A 309 -4.75 13.35 28.50
N ALA A 310 -5.27 12.66 29.52
CA ALA A 310 -4.52 11.64 30.28
C ALA A 310 -4.65 10.23 29.67
N ARG A 311 -5.52 10.04 28.68
CA ARG A 311 -5.80 8.73 28.09
C ARG A 311 -4.82 8.46 26.97
N ARG A 312 -4.08 7.36 27.09
CA ARG A 312 -3.08 6.91 26.12
C ARG A 312 -3.64 5.76 25.28
N TYR A 313 -3.39 5.85 23.98
CA TYR A 313 -3.77 4.86 22.97
C TYR A 313 -2.55 4.32 22.23
N GLY A 314 -1.64 5.22 21.90
CA GLY A 314 -0.41 4.92 21.19
C GLY A 314 0.73 4.55 22.12
N VAL A 315 1.70 3.84 21.55
CA VAL A 315 2.95 3.49 22.23
C VAL A 315 3.80 4.73 22.48
N ALA A 316 3.95 5.62 21.49
CA ALA A 316 4.85 6.77 21.50
C ALA A 316 4.13 8.11 21.24
N PRO A 317 3.29 8.58 22.17
CA PRO A 317 2.51 9.81 21.96
C PRO A 317 3.33 11.12 21.92
N GLY A 318 4.62 11.08 22.28
CA GLY A 318 5.54 12.21 22.12
C GLY A 318 6.15 12.31 20.71
N ALA A 319 6.03 11.27 19.90
CA ALA A 319 6.52 11.27 18.52
C ALA A 319 5.61 12.08 17.57
N GLU A 320 6.21 12.56 16.49
CA GLU A 320 5.46 13.09 15.35
C GLU A 320 5.17 11.94 14.35
N LEU A 321 3.97 11.91 13.78
CA LEU A 321 3.59 11.00 12.72
C LEU A 321 3.52 11.76 11.38
N TYR A 322 4.17 11.20 10.36
CA TYR A 322 4.07 11.65 8.97
C TYR A 322 3.29 10.61 8.16
N PRO A 323 1.95 10.73 8.06
CA PRO A 323 1.15 9.80 7.28
C PRO A 323 1.21 10.13 5.79
N ILE A 324 1.44 9.09 5.00
CA ILE A 324 1.47 9.07 3.53
C ILE A 324 0.36 8.13 3.08
N ARG A 325 -0.70 8.70 2.53
CA ARG A 325 -1.84 7.94 2.03
C ARG A 325 -1.52 7.34 0.65
N ALA A 326 -1.55 6.01 0.54
CA ALA A 326 -1.19 5.23 -0.65
C ALA A 326 -2.13 4.02 -0.91
N ALA A 327 -3.43 4.17 -0.63
CA ALA A 327 -4.40 3.07 -0.71
C ALA A 327 -4.54 2.47 -2.11
N ASN A 328 -4.35 3.26 -3.17
CA ASN A 328 -4.51 2.82 -4.56
C ASN A 328 -3.22 2.21 -5.16
N LEU A 329 -2.15 2.09 -4.37
CA LEU A 329 -0.83 1.64 -4.84
C LEU A 329 -0.48 0.20 -4.44
N SER A 330 -1.41 -0.52 -3.79
CA SER A 330 -1.20 -1.92 -3.34
C SER A 330 -1.02 -2.90 -4.51
N GLY A 331 -1.66 -2.65 -5.65
CA GLY A 331 -1.67 -3.54 -6.80
C GLY A 331 -0.32 -3.71 -7.48
N ASP A 332 -0.17 -4.84 -8.18
CA ASP A 332 1.04 -5.21 -8.92
C ASP A 332 1.20 -4.44 -10.25
N ARG A 333 1.67 -3.21 -10.14
CA ARG A 333 2.08 -2.40 -11.29
C ARG A 333 3.44 -1.78 -11.06
N HIS A 334 4.26 -1.77 -12.09
CA HIS A 334 5.58 -1.17 -12.02
C HIS A 334 5.51 0.31 -11.60
N GLU A 335 4.56 1.08 -12.14
CA GLU A 335 4.37 2.49 -11.81
C GLU A 335 3.97 2.70 -10.33
N ASN A 336 3.19 1.78 -9.76
CA ASN A 336 2.86 1.77 -8.34
C ASN A 336 4.13 1.56 -7.51
N ARG A 337 4.97 0.59 -7.91
CA ARG A 337 6.26 0.30 -7.23
C ARG A 337 7.22 1.48 -7.31
N VAL A 338 7.31 2.15 -8.47
CA VAL A 338 8.10 3.39 -8.62
C VAL A 338 7.59 4.47 -7.70
N THR A 339 6.27 4.69 -7.64
CA THR A 339 5.67 5.72 -6.78
C THR A 339 5.94 5.44 -5.30
N LEU A 340 5.76 4.19 -4.87
CA LEU A 340 6.09 3.75 -3.50
C LEU A 340 7.57 3.89 -3.19
N ALA A 341 8.45 3.49 -4.11
CA ALA A 341 9.90 3.62 -3.98
C ALA A 341 10.32 5.08 -3.76
N LEU A 342 9.74 6.01 -4.51
CA LEU A 342 9.99 7.44 -4.33
C LEU A 342 9.60 7.91 -2.94
N ARG A 343 8.44 7.49 -2.40
CA ARG A 343 8.03 7.87 -1.04
C ARG A 343 8.91 7.25 0.04
N VAL A 344 9.35 6.00 -0.15
CA VAL A 344 10.33 5.36 0.75
C VAL A 344 11.64 6.14 0.76
N LEU A 345 12.16 6.51 -0.41
CA LEU A 345 13.39 7.29 -0.54
C LEU A 345 13.24 8.70 0.05
N GLU A 346 12.14 9.40 -0.22
CA GLU A 346 11.88 10.72 0.36
C GLU A 346 11.81 10.67 1.87
N ALA A 347 11.04 9.72 2.43
CA ALA A 347 10.97 9.54 3.87
C ALA A 347 12.37 9.23 4.42
N GLY A 348 13.01 8.18 3.92
CA GLY A 348 14.29 7.69 4.40
C GLY A 348 15.46 8.67 4.31
N LEU A 349 15.53 9.46 3.24
CA LEU A 349 16.65 10.37 2.97
C LEU A 349 16.41 11.78 3.51
N ALA A 350 15.17 12.17 3.85
CA ALA A 350 14.86 13.48 4.44
C ALA A 350 15.57 13.76 5.77
N GLY A 351 16.24 12.77 6.38
CA GLY A 351 16.99 12.88 7.62
C GLY A 351 18.52 13.03 7.51
N ASP A 352 19.15 12.92 6.33
CA ASP A 352 20.62 12.82 6.23
C ASP A 352 21.32 13.67 5.14
N ARG A 353 22.63 13.82 5.32
CA ARG A 353 23.60 14.71 4.65
C ARG A 353 23.72 14.61 3.13
N PHE A 354 23.10 13.61 2.49
CA PHE A 354 23.06 13.47 1.02
C PHE A 354 22.40 14.68 0.35
N ILE A 355 21.52 15.39 1.08
CA ILE A 355 20.75 16.55 0.61
C ILE A 355 21.48 17.88 0.90
N SER A 356 22.82 17.90 0.94
CA SER A 356 23.56 19.19 0.99
C SER A 356 23.83 19.79 -0.39
N ASP A 357 23.74 18.99 -1.47
CA ASP A 357 23.94 19.43 -2.85
C ASP A 357 22.67 19.38 -3.73
N ILE A 358 21.54 18.93 -3.19
CA ILE A 358 20.24 18.97 -3.87
C ILE A 358 19.53 20.27 -3.46
N ASN A 359 19.33 21.18 -4.41
CA ASN A 359 18.54 22.41 -4.27
C ASN A 359 17.04 22.11 -4.08
N CYS A 360 16.67 21.32 -3.08
CA CYS A 360 15.34 21.40 -2.51
C CYS A 360 15.27 22.75 -1.79
N GLU A 361 14.26 23.58 -2.10
CA GLU A 361 14.05 24.83 -1.38
C GLU A 361 13.94 24.49 0.11
N ALA A 362 14.99 24.84 0.84
CA ALA A 362 15.15 24.56 2.26
C ALA A 362 14.10 25.37 3.04
N ASP A 363 12.92 24.81 3.23
CA ASP A 363 12.08 25.21 4.35
C ASP A 363 12.66 24.57 5.60
N ARG A 364 13.50 25.35 6.26
CA ARG A 364 14.20 25.02 7.49
C ARG A 364 13.19 24.83 8.62
N THR A 365 12.88 23.58 8.97
CA THR A 365 12.58 23.11 10.34
C THR A 365 12.30 21.60 10.37
N ILE A 366 13.32 20.75 10.15
CA ILE A 366 13.26 19.39 10.71
C ILE A 366 13.98 19.48 12.07
N ALA A 367 13.23 19.87 13.10
CA ALA A 367 13.70 19.81 14.49
C ALA A 367 13.63 18.37 15.04
N ALA A 368 12.92 17.46 14.37
CA ALA A 368 12.71 16.06 14.75
C ALA A 368 13.22 15.10 13.65
N LYS A 369 14.06 14.11 13.99
CA LYS A 369 14.69 13.19 13.01
C LYS A 369 13.71 12.05 12.66
N LEU A 370 13.57 11.72 11.36
CA LEU A 370 12.86 10.49 10.98
C LEU A 370 13.69 9.29 11.46
N GLY A 371 13.13 8.49 12.35
CA GLY A 371 13.78 7.29 12.90
C GLY A 371 13.18 5.99 12.39
N VAL A 372 11.92 6.02 11.94
CA VAL A 372 11.14 4.83 11.62
C VAL A 372 10.26 5.09 10.39
N LEU A 373 10.17 4.11 9.51
CA LEU A 373 9.21 4.03 8.41
C LEU A 373 8.36 2.77 8.56
N LEU A 374 7.06 2.95 8.76
CA LEU A 374 6.05 1.88 8.85
C LEU A 374 5.39 1.68 7.48
N LEU A 375 5.49 0.46 6.94
CA LEU A 375 4.83 0.03 5.72
C LEU A 375 3.64 -0.87 6.10
N SER A 376 2.45 -0.31 6.35
CA SER A 376 1.35 -1.04 7.00
C SER A 376 0.21 -1.50 6.08
N LEU A 377 0.34 -1.29 4.76
CA LEU A 377 -0.57 -1.86 3.75
C LEU A 377 -0.21 -3.30 3.40
N ASP A 378 -1.18 -4.01 2.85
CA ASP A 378 -0.96 -5.31 2.19
C ASP A 378 -0.69 -5.08 0.70
N PHE A 379 0.57 -5.30 0.29
CA PHE A 379 1.02 -5.05 -1.07
C PHE A 379 1.05 -6.38 -1.85
N GLN A 380 0.49 -6.39 -3.07
CA GLN A 380 0.60 -7.56 -3.93
C GLN A 380 2.06 -7.82 -4.34
N ARG A 381 2.51 -9.08 -4.30
CA ARG A 381 3.86 -9.43 -4.73
C ARG A 381 3.98 -9.26 -6.25
N PRO A 382 5.05 -8.64 -6.77
CA PRO A 382 5.16 -8.40 -8.20
C PRO A 382 5.43 -9.67 -9.01
N ASP A 383 4.77 -9.81 -10.15
CA ASP A 383 5.17 -10.73 -11.21
C ASP A 383 6.35 -10.12 -11.97
N ALA A 384 7.56 -10.60 -11.62
CA ALA A 384 8.80 -10.14 -12.22
C ALA A 384 8.83 -10.28 -13.76
N ALA A 385 8.17 -11.30 -14.33
CA ALA A 385 8.14 -11.50 -15.77
C ALA A 385 7.22 -10.49 -16.45
N ALA A 386 6.05 -10.20 -15.84
CA ALA A 386 5.13 -9.20 -16.33
C ALA A 386 5.71 -7.77 -16.22
N ALA A 387 6.44 -7.49 -15.13
CA ALA A 387 7.11 -6.21 -14.91
C ALA A 387 8.37 -6.01 -15.77
N GLY A 388 8.89 -7.08 -16.39
CA GLY A 388 10.12 -7.02 -17.20
C GLY A 388 11.40 -6.94 -16.37
N TYR A 389 11.35 -7.32 -15.09
CA TYR A 389 12.52 -7.36 -14.21
C TYR A 389 13.52 -8.45 -14.63
N LEU A 390 14.77 -8.30 -14.20
CA LEU A 390 15.81 -9.30 -14.39
C LEU A 390 15.44 -10.62 -13.70
N ASP A 391 15.28 -11.68 -14.49
CA ASP A 391 15.17 -13.06 -13.98
C ASP A 391 16.57 -13.61 -13.68
N MET A 392 17.06 -13.34 -12.47
CA MET A 392 18.39 -13.74 -12.03
C MET A 392 18.59 -15.27 -12.02
N ALA A 393 17.52 -16.04 -11.76
CA ALA A 393 17.56 -17.50 -11.83
C ALA A 393 17.78 -17.98 -13.27
N LYS A 394 17.06 -17.39 -14.23
CA LYS A 394 17.22 -17.72 -15.65
C LYS A 394 18.57 -17.28 -16.21
N ILE A 395 19.06 -16.11 -15.80
CA ILE A 395 20.40 -15.62 -16.17
C ILE A 395 21.48 -16.60 -15.68
N ALA A 396 21.39 -17.06 -14.43
CA ALA A 396 22.34 -18.03 -13.88
C ALA A 396 22.32 -19.38 -14.63
N GLU A 397 21.13 -19.88 -15.00
CA GLU A 397 20.97 -21.09 -15.82
C GLU A 397 21.62 -20.91 -17.20
N LEU A 398 21.28 -19.81 -17.91
CA LEU A 398 21.78 -19.56 -19.26
C LEU A 398 23.29 -19.36 -19.30
N ARG A 399 23.92 -18.75 -18.30
CA ARG A 399 25.38 -18.60 -18.29
C ARG A 399 26.14 -19.93 -18.28
N ALA A 400 25.54 -20.99 -17.77
CA ALA A 400 26.15 -22.32 -17.80
C ALA A 400 26.07 -22.97 -19.19
N ASP A 401 24.98 -22.72 -19.93
CA ASP A 401 24.64 -23.43 -21.17
C ASP A 401 24.87 -22.61 -22.45
N ASP A 402 24.52 -21.33 -22.43
CA ASP A 402 24.59 -20.34 -23.51
C ASP A 402 24.84 -18.91 -22.98
N PRO A 403 26.12 -18.53 -22.74
CA PRO A 403 26.48 -17.21 -22.22
C PRO A 403 26.03 -16.03 -23.11
N ASP A 404 25.96 -16.24 -24.43
CA ASP A 404 25.51 -15.21 -25.37
C ASP A 404 24.00 -14.95 -25.18
N ALA A 405 23.21 -16.00 -24.93
CA ALA A 405 21.79 -15.87 -24.60
C ALA A 405 21.56 -15.18 -23.25
N ALA A 406 22.41 -15.44 -22.25
CA ALA A 406 22.34 -14.73 -20.97
C ALA A 406 22.59 -13.22 -21.15
N THR A 407 23.63 -12.86 -21.91
CA THR A 407 23.95 -11.44 -22.23
C THR A 407 22.80 -10.78 -22.97
N ALA A 408 22.21 -11.47 -23.97
CA ALA A 408 21.08 -10.94 -24.72
C ALA A 408 19.83 -10.71 -23.85
N LEU A 409 19.60 -11.56 -22.84
CA LEU A 409 18.51 -11.38 -21.87
C LEU A 409 18.75 -10.13 -21.01
N ILE A 410 19.97 -9.92 -20.51
CA ILE A 410 20.35 -8.74 -19.72
C ILE A 410 20.23 -7.45 -20.56
N ASP A 411 20.69 -7.49 -21.81
CA ASP A 411 20.66 -6.34 -22.72
C ASP A 411 19.22 -5.94 -23.11
N ALA A 412 18.30 -6.90 -23.16
CA ALA A 412 16.89 -6.67 -23.50
C ALA A 412 16.11 -5.94 -22.41
N VAL A 413 16.55 -5.98 -21.16
CA VAL A 413 15.89 -5.31 -20.04
C VAL A 413 16.09 -3.80 -20.10
N ASP A 414 15.01 -3.06 -19.88
CA ASP A 414 15.03 -1.61 -19.74
C ASP A 414 15.91 -1.23 -18.54
N PRO A 415 17.00 -0.46 -18.72
CA PRO A 415 17.87 -0.05 -17.63
C PRO A 415 17.17 0.77 -16.54
N GLU A 416 16.05 1.45 -16.83
CA GLU A 416 15.30 2.20 -15.81
C GLU A 416 14.28 1.32 -15.07
N ASN A 417 14.07 0.08 -15.52
CA ASN A 417 13.13 -0.90 -14.99
C ASN A 417 13.80 -2.29 -14.85
N ALA A 418 14.97 -2.33 -14.23
CA ALA A 418 15.76 -3.57 -14.14
C ALA A 418 15.33 -4.53 -13.02
N VAL A 419 14.79 -3.99 -11.94
CA VAL A 419 14.47 -4.69 -10.69
C VAL A 419 13.29 -4.01 -10.01
N ASP A 420 12.71 -4.68 -9.01
CA ASP A 420 11.66 -4.08 -8.17
C ASP A 420 12.16 -2.79 -7.48
N PRO A 421 11.66 -1.61 -7.87
CA PRO A 421 12.12 -0.35 -7.31
C PRO A 421 11.70 -0.16 -5.85
N PHE A 422 10.59 -0.77 -5.41
CA PHE A 422 10.10 -0.63 -4.03
C PHE A 422 11.01 -1.36 -3.06
N VAL A 423 11.37 -2.61 -3.37
CA VAL A 423 12.36 -3.39 -2.61
C VAL A 423 13.74 -2.73 -2.65
N LEU A 424 14.16 -2.22 -3.81
CA LEU A 424 15.43 -1.49 -3.94
C LEU A 424 15.48 -0.25 -3.04
N ALA A 425 14.40 0.52 -2.96
CA ALA A 425 14.31 1.67 -2.06
C ALA A 425 14.40 1.27 -0.59
N ILE A 426 13.75 0.17 -0.18
CA ILE A 426 13.84 -0.36 1.19
C ILE A 426 15.30 -0.74 1.53
N LEU A 427 16.00 -1.43 0.61
CA LEU A 427 17.42 -1.81 0.80
C LEU A 427 18.34 -0.61 1.01
N ILE A 428 18.08 0.50 0.31
CA ILE A 428 18.84 1.74 0.45
C ILE A 428 18.55 2.39 1.81
N VAL A 429 17.27 2.51 2.16
CA VAL A 429 16.80 3.31 3.31
C VAL A 429 16.99 2.61 4.66
N GLN A 430 16.93 1.28 4.70
CA GLN A 430 17.06 0.51 5.95
C GLN A 430 18.39 0.74 6.68
N SER A 431 19.44 1.19 5.99
CA SER A 431 20.71 1.53 6.62
C SER A 431 20.61 2.76 7.53
N GLN A 432 19.69 3.68 7.22
CA GLN A 432 19.54 4.97 7.89
C GLN A 432 18.44 4.98 8.93
N ILE A 433 17.35 4.26 8.69
CA ILE A 433 16.18 4.20 9.57
C ILE A 433 15.67 2.77 9.71
N ALA A 434 14.89 2.50 10.77
CA ALA A 434 14.20 1.23 10.88
C ALA A 434 13.01 1.20 9.90
N VAL A 435 12.90 0.15 9.09
CA VAL A 435 11.76 -0.08 8.19
C VAL A 435 10.93 -1.21 8.78
N VAL A 436 9.75 -0.89 9.27
CA VAL A 436 8.85 -1.81 9.98
C VAL A 436 7.80 -2.33 9.01
N ILE A 437 7.70 -3.66 8.89
CA ILE A 437 6.85 -4.34 7.90
C ILE A 437 6.03 -5.43 8.61
N PRO A 438 4.69 -5.49 8.45
CA PRO A 438 3.88 -6.56 9.01
C PRO A 438 4.19 -7.90 8.33
N ALA A 439 4.15 -8.99 9.09
CA ALA A 439 4.47 -10.33 8.58
C ALA A 439 3.43 -10.89 7.60
N GLY A 440 2.19 -10.39 7.66
CA GLY A 440 1.04 -10.90 6.90
C GLY A 440 0.06 -11.70 7.76
N ASN A 441 -1.18 -11.83 7.29
CA ASN A 441 -2.32 -12.32 8.09
C ASN A 441 -2.87 -13.69 7.63
N SER A 442 -2.26 -14.39 6.67
CA SER A 442 -2.80 -15.67 6.17
C SER A 442 -2.52 -16.89 7.05
N GLY A 443 -1.74 -16.75 8.11
CA GLY A 443 -1.27 -17.86 8.97
C GLY A 443 -0.23 -18.77 8.33
N ALA A 444 0.20 -18.46 7.12
CA ALA A 444 1.13 -19.28 6.36
C ALA A 444 2.59 -19.20 6.85
N GLN A 445 3.41 -20.16 6.42
CA GLN A 445 4.85 -20.24 6.73
C GLN A 445 5.73 -19.55 5.67
N ASN A 446 5.16 -18.57 4.99
CA ASN A 446 5.84 -17.60 4.15
C ASN A 446 5.42 -16.22 4.60
N LEU A 447 6.33 -15.25 4.57
CA LEU A 447 6.01 -13.86 4.92
C LEU A 447 5.34 -13.16 3.72
N ALA A 448 4.48 -12.18 3.99
CA ALA A 448 3.84 -11.36 2.96
C ALA A 448 4.89 -10.49 2.23
N TYR A 449 4.53 -9.92 1.08
CA TYR A 449 5.40 -8.97 0.40
C TYR A 449 5.27 -7.57 1.06
N PRO A 450 6.37 -6.79 1.23
CA PRO A 450 7.77 -7.09 0.92
C PRO A 450 8.55 -7.59 2.15
N ALA A 451 7.95 -8.40 3.01
CA ALA A 451 8.57 -8.88 4.25
C ALA A 451 9.42 -10.16 4.08
N ALA A 452 9.27 -10.91 2.98
CA ALA A 452 10.02 -12.15 2.78
C ALA A 452 11.41 -11.87 2.21
N PHE A 453 12.44 -12.59 2.67
CA PHE A 453 13.79 -12.47 2.10
C PHE A 453 13.84 -12.75 0.59
N ASP A 454 12.96 -13.64 0.10
CA ASP A 454 12.81 -13.95 -1.33
C ASP A 454 12.46 -12.72 -2.19
N ASP A 455 11.88 -11.67 -1.59
CA ASP A 455 11.60 -10.41 -2.29
C ASP A 455 12.89 -9.62 -2.57
N TYR A 456 13.89 -9.75 -1.70
CA TYR A 456 15.17 -9.03 -1.76
C TYR A 456 16.24 -9.78 -2.53
N ALA A 457 16.23 -11.11 -2.49
CA ALA A 457 17.28 -11.94 -3.08
C ALA A 457 17.55 -11.63 -4.58
N PRO A 458 16.53 -11.45 -5.46
CA PRO A 458 16.77 -11.10 -6.85
C PRO A 458 17.46 -9.73 -7.01
N VAL A 459 17.09 -8.74 -6.21
CA VAL A 459 17.68 -7.39 -6.23
C VAL A 459 19.14 -7.45 -5.76
N LEU A 460 19.42 -8.17 -4.68
CA LEU A 460 20.78 -8.37 -4.16
C LEU A 460 21.67 -9.11 -5.16
N GLN A 461 21.15 -10.17 -5.80
CA GLN A 461 21.87 -10.89 -6.85
C GLN A 461 22.21 -9.97 -8.03
N ALA A 462 21.27 -9.11 -8.45
CA ALA A 462 21.49 -8.14 -9.52
C ALA A 462 22.50 -7.04 -9.13
N ILE A 463 22.57 -6.66 -7.85
CA ILE A 463 23.61 -5.73 -7.35
C ILE A 463 25.00 -6.39 -7.37
N ILE A 464 25.09 -7.66 -6.96
CA ILE A 464 26.38 -8.36 -6.85
C ILE A 464 26.97 -8.69 -8.22
N ASP A 465 26.14 -8.96 -9.21
CA ASP A 465 26.60 -9.37 -10.53
C ASP A 465 27.14 -8.22 -11.38
N ASP A 466 28.35 -8.36 -11.94
CA ASP A 466 29.01 -7.28 -12.68
C ASP A 466 28.30 -6.88 -13.99
N GLU A 467 27.56 -7.80 -14.64
CA GLU A 467 26.87 -7.52 -15.91
C GLU A 467 25.50 -6.86 -15.70
N THR A 468 24.78 -7.22 -14.62
CA THR A 468 23.46 -6.65 -14.32
C THR A 468 23.51 -5.42 -13.42
N ARG A 469 24.53 -5.27 -12.56
CA ARG A 469 24.70 -4.11 -11.67
C ARG A 469 24.55 -2.74 -12.36
N PRO A 470 25.10 -2.50 -13.57
CA PRO A 470 24.90 -1.23 -14.27
C PRO A 470 23.42 -0.89 -14.54
N LYS A 471 22.58 -1.91 -14.73
CA LYS A 471 21.13 -1.74 -14.90
C LYS A 471 20.48 -1.32 -13.58
N VAL A 472 20.86 -1.95 -12.46
CA VAL A 472 20.36 -1.54 -11.12
C VAL A 472 20.76 -0.11 -10.78
N ILE A 473 22.01 0.29 -11.06
CA ILE A 473 22.49 1.67 -10.89
C ILE A 473 21.64 2.65 -11.73
N SER A 474 21.29 2.26 -12.95
CA SER A 474 20.43 3.06 -13.83
C SER A 474 19.01 3.21 -13.28
N THR A 475 18.42 2.16 -12.70
CA THR A 475 17.15 2.24 -11.96
C THR A 475 17.23 3.25 -10.81
N VAL A 476 18.29 3.19 -9.99
CA VAL A 476 18.49 4.16 -8.89
C VAL A 476 18.62 5.58 -9.44
N ALA A 477 19.42 5.79 -10.49
CA ALA A 477 19.58 7.09 -11.12
C ALA A 477 18.26 7.62 -11.71
N ALA A 478 17.42 6.75 -12.28
CA ALA A 478 16.08 7.12 -12.75
C ALA A 478 15.16 7.59 -11.60
N LEU A 479 15.15 6.86 -10.48
CA LEU A 479 14.41 7.27 -9.27
C LEU A 479 14.93 8.61 -8.74
N LEU A 480 16.25 8.78 -8.61
CA LEU A 480 16.84 9.99 -8.04
C LEU A 480 16.67 11.23 -8.93
N ARG A 481 16.64 11.07 -10.25
CA ARG A 481 16.34 12.17 -11.19
C ARG A 481 14.94 12.77 -11.00
N GLN A 482 14.01 12.04 -10.36
CA GLN A 482 12.70 12.58 -9.98
C GLN A 482 12.80 13.63 -8.86
N PHE A 483 13.81 13.56 -8.01
CA PHE A 483 14.06 14.56 -6.96
C PHE A 483 14.81 15.78 -7.47
N SER A 484 15.75 15.59 -8.40
CA SER A 484 16.47 16.68 -9.03
C SER A 484 16.97 16.32 -10.42
N ALA A 485 16.54 17.09 -11.41
CA ALA A 485 16.99 16.97 -12.79
C ALA A 485 18.49 17.30 -12.98
N THR A 486 19.18 17.82 -11.96
CA THR A 486 20.61 18.16 -12.00
C THR A 486 21.53 17.12 -11.37
N LEU A 487 20.99 16.00 -10.86
CA LEU A 487 21.82 14.88 -10.40
C LEU A 487 22.50 14.24 -11.62
N GLU A 488 23.84 14.27 -11.65
CA GLU A 488 24.64 13.57 -12.66
C GLU A 488 24.58 12.05 -12.42
N ASP A 489 24.73 11.22 -13.46
CA ASP A 489 24.61 9.74 -13.38
C ASP A 489 25.64 9.06 -12.42
N ASP A 490 26.57 9.82 -11.84
CA ASP A 490 27.62 9.37 -10.89
C ASP A 490 27.15 9.46 -9.42
N VAL A 491 25.87 9.19 -9.15
CA VAL A 491 25.27 9.35 -7.80
C VAL A 491 25.70 8.26 -6.81
N LEU A 492 25.93 7.06 -7.32
CA LEU A 492 26.49 5.95 -6.57
C LEU A 492 27.99 5.98 -6.85
N GLY A 493 28.81 6.41 -5.88
CA GLY A 493 30.27 6.50 -6.02
C GLY A 493 30.95 5.14 -6.25
N ASP A 494 32.00 4.81 -5.49
CA ASP A 494 32.58 3.47 -5.57
C ASP A 494 31.55 2.42 -5.09
N ALA A 495 30.96 1.66 -6.02
CA ALA A 495 29.95 0.64 -5.74
C ALA A 495 30.49 -0.54 -4.90
N THR A 496 31.79 -0.56 -4.59
CA THR A 496 32.44 -1.61 -3.79
C THR A 496 31.76 -1.82 -2.43
N ASP A 497 31.35 -0.76 -1.74
CA ASP A 497 30.69 -0.86 -0.43
C ASP A 497 29.28 -1.48 -0.57
N LEU A 498 28.51 -0.99 -1.55
CA LEU A 498 27.18 -1.54 -1.89
C LEU A 498 27.24 -3.04 -2.23
N VAL A 499 28.23 -3.45 -3.03
CA VAL A 499 28.43 -4.86 -3.42
C VAL A 499 28.82 -5.71 -2.21
N THR A 500 29.68 -5.19 -1.35
CA THR A 500 30.11 -5.89 -0.13
C THR A 500 28.92 -6.14 0.79
N GLU A 501 28.14 -5.10 1.07
CA GLU A 501 26.92 -5.20 1.89
C GLU A 501 25.90 -6.17 1.27
N ALA A 502 25.64 -6.05 -0.04
CA ALA A 502 24.71 -6.93 -0.74
C ALA A 502 25.17 -8.40 -0.70
N THR A 503 26.48 -8.64 -0.86
CA THR A 503 27.06 -10.00 -0.80
C THR A 503 26.89 -10.61 0.59
N THR A 504 27.17 -9.85 1.65
CA THR A 504 26.98 -10.30 3.03
C THR A 504 25.53 -10.61 3.31
N LEU A 505 24.60 -9.70 2.94
CA LEU A 505 23.17 -9.90 3.17
C LEU A 505 22.61 -11.08 2.36
N LEU A 506 23.04 -11.25 1.10
CA LEU A 506 22.62 -12.39 0.29
C LEU A 506 23.05 -13.72 0.90
N ALA A 507 24.31 -13.82 1.34
CA ALA A 507 24.83 -15.04 1.97
C ALA A 507 24.10 -15.36 3.28
N GLN A 508 23.85 -14.35 4.11
CA GLN A 508 23.09 -14.44 5.36
C GLN A 508 21.68 -14.99 5.11
N GLY A 509 20.93 -14.37 4.21
CA GLY A 509 19.53 -14.74 3.99
C GLY A 509 19.35 -16.08 3.31
N LEU A 510 20.22 -16.45 2.35
CA LEU A 510 20.21 -17.80 1.77
C LEU A 510 20.51 -18.88 2.84
N ALA A 511 21.49 -18.63 3.72
CA ALA A 511 21.80 -19.55 4.82
C ALA A 511 20.63 -19.67 5.81
N ALA A 512 19.87 -18.59 6.03
CA ALA A 512 18.68 -18.59 6.88
C ALA A 512 17.49 -19.38 6.29
N GLN A 513 17.47 -19.60 4.98
CA GLN A 513 16.46 -20.41 4.30
C GLN A 513 16.83 -21.91 4.25
N GLU A 514 18.09 -22.26 4.51
CA GLU A 514 18.55 -23.66 4.53
C GLU A 514 18.18 -24.36 5.85
N GLU A 515 17.26 -25.32 5.80
CA GLU A 515 16.86 -26.14 6.96
C GLU A 515 17.99 -27.04 7.53
N GLU A 516 19.05 -27.29 6.76
CA GLU A 516 20.11 -28.26 7.11
C GLU A 516 21.12 -27.77 8.17
N THR A 517 21.17 -26.46 8.45
CA THR A 517 22.20 -25.87 9.33
C THR A 517 21.99 -26.14 10.82
N GLY A 518 20.79 -26.60 11.21
CA GLY A 518 20.44 -26.96 12.60
C GLY A 518 20.32 -25.77 13.57
N ALA A 519 20.71 -24.56 13.17
CA ALA A 519 20.52 -23.31 13.89
C ALA A 519 19.63 -22.39 13.05
N SER A 520 18.57 -21.85 13.65
CA SER A 520 17.73 -20.85 12.99
C SER A 520 18.52 -19.54 12.86
N LEU A 521 18.70 -19.05 11.63
CA LEU A 521 19.37 -17.77 11.36
C LEU A 521 18.35 -16.71 10.95
N ASP A 522 18.64 -15.47 11.34
CA ASP A 522 17.88 -14.29 10.94
C ASP A 522 18.34 -13.82 9.56
N ALA A 523 17.42 -13.83 8.59
CA ALA A 523 17.70 -13.46 7.21
C ALA A 523 18.04 -11.96 7.05
N PHE A 524 17.59 -11.13 7.99
CA PHE A 524 17.79 -9.68 7.99
C PHE A 524 18.71 -9.20 9.12
N GLU A 525 19.52 -10.10 9.69
CA GLU A 525 20.50 -9.75 10.71
C GLU A 525 21.38 -8.58 10.22
N SER A 526 21.67 -7.63 11.11
CA SER A 526 22.46 -6.43 10.82
C SER A 526 21.85 -5.43 9.81
N THR A 527 20.60 -5.61 9.40
CA THR A 527 19.84 -4.60 8.62
C THR A 527 18.94 -3.78 9.54
N GLY A 528 18.33 -2.71 9.03
CA GLY A 528 17.23 -1.99 9.67
C GLY A 528 15.83 -2.52 9.32
N ILE A 529 15.71 -3.68 8.68
CA ILE A 529 14.41 -4.27 8.31
C ILE A 529 13.83 -5.02 9.51
N VAL A 530 12.66 -4.59 9.97
CA VAL A 530 11.96 -5.12 11.15
C VAL A 530 10.63 -5.73 10.72
N VAL A 531 10.63 -7.04 10.45
CA VAL A 531 9.40 -7.78 10.16
C VAL A 531 8.68 -8.15 11.44
N VAL A 532 7.40 -7.79 11.57
CA VAL A 532 6.65 -7.90 12.82
C VAL A 532 5.49 -8.88 12.70
N GLY A 533 5.52 -9.90 13.55
CA GLY A 533 4.40 -10.83 13.75
C GLY A 533 3.47 -10.38 14.86
N ALA A 534 2.32 -11.05 14.97
CA ALA A 534 1.30 -10.75 15.99
C ALA A 534 1.24 -11.81 17.09
N SER A 535 1.11 -11.36 18.33
CA SER A 535 0.97 -12.20 19.52
C SER A 535 -0.12 -11.69 20.44
N SER A 536 -0.87 -12.59 21.07
CA SER A 536 -1.91 -12.25 22.03
C SER A 536 -1.74 -13.04 23.33
N PRO A 537 -2.26 -12.53 24.47
CA PRO A 537 -2.09 -13.19 25.76
C PRO A 537 -2.92 -14.47 25.86
N ILE A 538 -2.25 -15.61 26.00
CA ILE A 538 -2.85 -16.92 26.30
C ILE A 538 -2.33 -17.36 27.67
N ASP A 539 -3.24 -17.58 28.63
CA ASP A 539 -2.91 -17.93 30.03
C ASP A 539 -1.89 -17.01 30.70
N GLY A 540 -1.84 -15.73 30.30
CA GLY A 540 -0.95 -14.71 30.84
C GLY A 540 0.40 -14.58 30.16
N ALA A 541 0.68 -15.36 29.10
CA ALA A 541 1.88 -15.23 28.27
C ALA A 541 1.53 -14.82 26.85
N LEU A 542 2.29 -13.88 26.27
CA LEU A 542 2.14 -13.52 24.86
C LEU A 542 2.55 -14.71 23.99
N THR A 543 1.61 -15.18 23.17
CA THR A 543 1.79 -16.30 22.27
C THR A 543 1.44 -15.85 20.85
N LYS A 544 2.19 -16.34 19.85
CA LYS A 544 1.89 -16.08 18.44
C LYS A 544 0.43 -16.37 18.10
N THR A 545 -0.23 -15.46 17.40
CA THR A 545 -1.57 -15.67 16.88
C THR A 545 -1.55 -16.61 15.67
N ASN A 546 -2.66 -17.32 15.44
CA ASN A 546 -2.75 -18.29 14.35
C ASN A 546 -2.72 -17.66 12.95
N TYR A 547 -3.21 -16.42 12.82
CA TYR A 547 -3.22 -15.69 11.55
C TYR A 547 -1.86 -15.06 11.23
N SER A 548 -0.99 -14.83 12.22
CA SER A 548 0.32 -14.23 11.95
C SER A 548 1.14 -15.16 11.07
N GLN A 549 1.57 -14.67 9.92
CA GLN A 549 2.53 -15.38 9.07
C GLN A 549 3.88 -15.52 9.78
N SER A 550 4.68 -16.46 9.32
CA SER A 550 6.01 -16.79 9.85
C SER A 550 6.95 -17.18 8.73
N GLY A 551 8.26 -17.08 8.95
CA GLY A 551 9.28 -17.44 7.99
C GLY A 551 10.63 -16.84 8.34
N PRO A 552 11.71 -17.25 7.64
CA PRO A 552 13.02 -16.64 7.78
C PRO A 552 12.96 -15.12 7.56
N GLY A 553 13.51 -14.34 8.50
CA GLY A 553 13.49 -12.89 8.49
C GLY A 553 12.42 -12.25 9.41
N LEU A 554 11.50 -13.04 9.99
CA LEU A 554 10.59 -12.56 11.03
C LEU A 554 11.41 -12.04 12.22
N CYS A 555 11.30 -10.76 12.55
CA CYS A 555 12.15 -10.13 13.55
C CYS A 555 11.58 -10.31 14.96
N VAL A 556 10.39 -9.80 15.24
CA VAL A 556 9.83 -9.73 16.60
C VAL A 556 8.31 -9.86 16.60
N MET A 557 7.72 -10.06 17.77
CA MET A 557 6.26 -10.13 17.95
C MET A 557 5.73 -8.88 18.65
N GLY A 558 4.74 -8.22 18.05
CA GLY A 558 3.96 -7.17 18.68
C GLY A 558 2.65 -7.70 19.27
N PRO A 559 2.04 -7.00 20.24
CA PRO A 559 0.75 -7.38 20.79
C PRO A 559 -0.37 -7.07 19.79
N SER A 560 -1.07 -8.09 19.32
CA SER A 560 -2.27 -7.95 18.52
C SER A 560 -3.03 -9.26 18.55
N ASP A 561 -4.36 -9.21 18.52
CA ASP A 561 -5.19 -10.39 18.41
C ASP A 561 -5.95 -10.40 17.08
N GLY A 562 -6.76 -11.43 16.83
CA GLY A 562 -7.56 -11.50 15.62
C GLY A 562 -8.50 -10.31 15.54
N ASP A 563 -8.59 -9.71 14.36
CA ASP A 563 -9.65 -8.77 14.05
C ASP A 563 -10.97 -9.52 14.08
N HIS A 564 -11.94 -8.98 14.81
CA HIS A 564 -13.31 -9.30 14.52
C HIS A 564 -13.72 -8.28 13.49
N ASN A 565 -13.38 -8.61 12.24
CA ASN A 565 -13.99 -7.93 11.13
C ASN A 565 -15.51 -8.06 11.35
N PRO A 566 -16.26 -6.96 11.51
CA PRO A 566 -17.71 -6.99 11.61
C PRO A 566 -18.31 -8.01 10.62
N PRO A 567 -19.31 -8.81 11.03
CA PRO A 567 -19.67 -10.03 10.33
C PRO A 567 -20.32 -9.68 8.97
N TYR A 568 -19.50 -9.58 7.92
CA TYR A 568 -19.90 -9.04 6.62
C TYR A 568 -20.43 -10.06 5.62
N ARG A 569 -20.51 -11.34 5.99
CA ARG A 569 -21.17 -12.36 5.18
C ARG A 569 -22.13 -13.17 6.05
N CYS A 570 -23.27 -13.59 5.48
CA CYS A 570 -24.02 -14.71 6.02
C CYS A 570 -22.99 -15.80 6.36
N PRO A 571 -23.11 -16.56 7.47
CA PRO A 571 -22.37 -17.79 7.59
C PRO A 571 -22.87 -18.71 6.47
N THR A 572 -22.30 -18.56 5.28
CA THR A 572 -22.28 -19.61 4.29
C THR A 572 -21.47 -20.71 4.96
N SER A 573 -21.73 -21.96 4.59
CA SER A 573 -20.98 -23.11 5.05
C SER A 573 -19.47 -23.07 4.67
N GLN A 574 -18.94 -21.92 4.26
CA GLN A 574 -17.51 -21.72 4.08
C GLN A 574 -16.88 -21.62 5.47
N VAL A 575 -16.10 -22.65 5.75
CA VAL A 575 -15.11 -22.67 6.82
C VAL A 575 -14.33 -21.35 6.69
N PRO A 576 -14.27 -20.50 7.73
CA PRO A 576 -13.38 -19.33 7.70
C PRO A 576 -11.99 -19.77 7.24
N ALA A 577 -11.27 -18.88 6.54
CA ALA A 577 -9.89 -19.14 6.14
C ALA A 577 -9.16 -19.81 7.31
N PRO A 578 -8.43 -20.94 7.11
CA PRO A 578 -7.83 -21.67 8.22
C PRO A 578 -6.96 -20.72 9.07
N GLY A 579 -7.42 -20.36 10.27
CA GLY A 579 -6.78 -19.33 11.11
C GLY A 579 -7.69 -18.17 11.54
N PHE A 580 -8.74 -17.85 10.76
CA PHE A 580 -9.78 -16.85 11.05
C PHE A 580 -11.08 -17.49 11.59
N GLY A 581 -10.96 -18.63 12.28
CA GLY A 581 -12.12 -19.23 12.96
C GLY A 581 -12.69 -18.21 13.92
N SER A 582 -13.97 -17.83 13.77
CA SER A 582 -14.70 -16.89 14.62
C SER A 582 -14.41 -17.17 16.10
N ALA A 583 -13.38 -16.54 16.64
CA ALA A 583 -12.99 -16.78 18.00
C ALA A 583 -13.98 -15.95 18.80
N GLN A 584 -14.98 -16.56 19.42
CA GLN A 584 -15.86 -15.88 20.39
C GLN A 584 -15.09 -15.30 21.61
N ASN A 585 -13.75 -15.24 21.53
CA ASN A 585 -12.76 -14.90 22.56
C ASN A 585 -11.62 -14.00 22.02
N SER A 586 -11.69 -13.41 20.83
CA SER A 586 -10.67 -12.43 20.44
C SER A 586 -10.72 -11.22 21.37
N ARG A 587 -9.58 -10.56 21.53
CA ARG A 587 -9.44 -9.32 22.29
C ARG A 587 -8.91 -8.25 21.36
N PRO A 588 -9.79 -7.50 20.68
CA PRO A 588 -9.36 -6.41 19.80
C PRO A 588 -8.37 -5.47 20.47
N VAL A 589 -7.48 -4.91 19.66
CA VAL A 589 -6.56 -3.88 20.11
C VAL A 589 -7.36 -2.59 20.24
N ARG A 590 -7.26 -1.95 21.41
CA ARG A 590 -7.91 -0.66 21.66
C ARG A 590 -7.15 0.43 20.89
N THR A 591 -7.82 1.12 19.98
CA THR A 591 -7.22 2.19 19.17
C THR A 591 -8.24 3.28 18.82
N LEU A 592 -7.78 4.31 18.11
CA LEU A 592 -8.60 5.39 17.60
C LEU A 592 -9.39 4.95 16.38
N ASP A 593 -10.53 5.59 16.18
CA ASP A 593 -11.46 5.23 15.14
C ASP A 593 -11.94 6.44 14.33
N ILE A 594 -12.72 6.16 13.29
CA ILE A 594 -13.36 7.17 12.45
C ILE A 594 -14.85 7.26 12.77
N LEU A 595 -15.40 8.47 12.74
CA LEU A 595 -16.83 8.65 12.87
C LEU A 595 -17.57 8.11 11.65
N GLY A 596 -18.63 7.36 11.92
CA GLY A 596 -19.50 6.79 10.91
C GLY A 596 -19.30 5.29 10.73
N PRO A 597 -19.86 4.72 9.65
CA PRO A 597 -19.93 3.29 9.49
C PRO A 597 -18.59 2.61 9.16
N GLY A 598 -17.59 3.34 8.67
CA GLY A 598 -16.29 2.83 8.23
C GLY A 598 -15.30 2.51 9.36
N GLY A 599 -15.72 2.72 10.61
CA GLY A 599 -14.90 2.49 11.79
C GLY A 599 -14.99 1.08 12.35
N PHE A 600 -14.08 0.76 13.26
CA PHE A 600 -14.00 -0.54 13.94
C PHE A 600 -14.82 -0.61 15.23
N ALA A 601 -15.30 0.52 15.74
CA ALA A 601 -16.06 0.65 16.97
C ALA A 601 -17.49 0.15 16.79
N ASP A 602 -17.97 -0.59 17.79
CA ASP A 602 -19.37 -1.04 17.86
C ASP A 602 -20.37 0.15 17.91
N ASP A 603 -19.96 1.31 18.44
CA ASP A 603 -20.72 2.56 18.36
C ASP A 603 -20.17 3.43 17.22
N PRO A 604 -20.91 3.65 16.13
CA PRO A 604 -20.45 4.45 14.99
C PRO A 604 -20.31 5.95 15.30
N LEU A 605 -20.71 6.38 16.51
CA LEU A 605 -20.48 7.73 17.03
C LEU A 605 -19.28 7.82 17.97
N ALA A 606 -18.59 6.71 18.22
CA ALA A 606 -17.36 6.70 19.01
C ALA A 606 -16.16 7.07 18.13
N ASP A 607 -15.19 7.73 18.76
CA ASP A 607 -13.88 8.07 18.18
C ASP A 607 -12.81 7.02 18.57
N GLU A 608 -13.22 5.89 19.16
CA GLU A 608 -12.32 4.83 19.60
C GLU A 608 -13.00 3.45 19.55
N SER A 609 -12.21 2.42 19.22
CA SER A 609 -12.58 1.03 19.48
C SER A 609 -12.23 0.66 20.92
N HIS A 610 -12.87 -0.38 21.47
CA HIS A 610 -12.54 -0.94 22.79
C HIS A 610 -12.20 -2.42 22.69
N SER A 611 -11.31 -2.89 23.56
CA SER A 611 -10.91 -4.30 23.63
C SER A 611 -12.04 -5.24 24.10
N GLY A 612 -13.08 -4.68 24.71
CA GLY A 612 -14.29 -5.41 25.12
C GLY A 612 -15.38 -5.49 24.04
N GLN A 613 -15.19 -4.89 22.88
CA GLN A 613 -16.21 -4.88 21.83
C GLN A 613 -16.34 -6.24 21.13
N ALA A 614 -17.50 -6.46 20.51
CA ALA A 614 -17.73 -7.65 19.69
C ALA A 614 -16.97 -7.56 18.36
N THR A 615 -16.78 -6.35 17.86
CA THR A 615 -15.96 -6.01 16.70
C THR A 615 -14.76 -5.18 17.12
N GLY A 616 -13.71 -5.18 16.32
CA GLY A 616 -12.60 -4.29 16.58
C GLY A 616 -11.36 -4.64 15.77
N PHE A 617 -10.33 -3.83 15.98
CA PHE A 617 -9.12 -3.90 15.18
C PHE A 617 -8.15 -5.00 15.66
N GLY A 618 -7.50 -5.66 14.71
CA GLY A 618 -6.49 -6.68 14.93
C GLY A 618 -5.64 -6.91 13.68
N GLY A 619 -4.67 -7.81 13.74
CA GLY A 619 -3.78 -8.11 12.62
C GLY A 619 -2.31 -7.74 12.84
N THR A 620 -1.45 -8.19 11.92
CA THR A 620 -0.01 -7.90 11.97
C THR A 620 0.32 -6.43 11.70
N SER A 621 -0.56 -5.67 11.04
CA SER A 621 -0.42 -4.21 10.90
C SER A 621 -0.51 -3.50 12.25
N ALA A 622 -1.47 -3.87 13.11
CA ALA A 622 -1.55 -3.37 14.49
C ALA A 622 -0.30 -3.69 15.31
N ALA A 623 0.24 -4.91 15.16
CA ALA A 623 1.47 -5.29 15.82
C ALA A 623 2.64 -4.41 15.32
N ALA A 624 2.78 -4.25 14.00
CA ALA A 624 3.81 -3.44 13.36
C ALA A 624 3.73 -1.96 13.79
N ALA A 625 2.54 -1.36 13.85
CA ALA A 625 2.34 0.02 14.30
C ALA A 625 2.84 0.23 15.74
N GLN A 626 2.53 -0.71 16.63
CA GLN A 626 3.00 -0.63 18.02
C GLN A 626 4.53 -0.81 18.12
N ILE A 627 5.12 -1.69 17.31
CA ILE A 627 6.59 -1.83 17.23
C ILE A 627 7.25 -0.57 16.66
N ALA A 628 6.63 0.09 15.68
CA ALA A 628 7.13 1.38 15.17
C ALA A 628 7.15 2.44 16.28
N GLY A 629 6.12 2.51 17.12
CA GLY A 629 6.12 3.35 18.32
C GLY A 629 7.19 2.94 19.34
N ALA A 630 7.40 1.64 19.56
CA ALA A 630 8.44 1.14 20.46
C ALA A 630 9.84 1.59 20.01
N ILE A 631 10.13 1.49 18.72
CA ILE A 631 11.39 1.98 18.14
C ILE A 631 11.50 3.51 18.30
N ALA A 632 10.40 4.27 18.15
CA ALA A 632 10.42 5.71 18.39
C ALA A 632 10.80 6.06 19.84
N ILE A 633 10.33 5.29 20.84
CA ILE A 633 10.77 5.44 22.23
C ILE A 633 12.26 5.17 22.37
N ILE A 634 12.75 4.04 21.84
CA ILE A 634 14.18 3.67 21.86
C ILE A 634 15.03 4.79 21.26
N ALA A 635 14.64 5.25 20.08
CA ALA A 635 15.29 6.33 19.36
C ALA A 635 15.34 7.64 20.16
N SER A 636 14.25 8.03 20.83
CA SER A 636 14.21 9.26 21.62
C SER A 636 15.16 9.27 22.82
N ARG A 637 15.58 8.09 23.29
CA ARG A 637 16.54 7.93 24.40
C ARG A 637 18.01 7.89 23.95
N MET A 638 18.25 7.79 22.64
CA MET A 638 19.60 7.83 22.10
C MET A 638 20.16 9.25 22.14
N ASN A 639 21.16 9.46 22.99
CA ASN A 639 21.86 10.75 23.10
C ASN A 639 22.84 11.02 21.94
N ASP A 640 23.18 10.01 21.14
CA ASP A 640 24.11 10.12 20.01
C ASP A 640 23.36 9.95 18.67
N PRO A 641 23.25 11.01 17.85
CA PRO A 641 22.63 10.95 16.54
C PRO A 641 23.26 9.94 15.57
N LEU A 642 24.51 9.52 15.79
CA LEU A 642 25.20 8.48 15.02
C LEU A 642 24.69 7.08 15.33
N LEU A 643 24.06 6.86 16.48
CA LEU A 643 23.46 5.57 16.85
C LEU A 643 22.04 5.43 16.30
N LEU A 644 21.41 6.51 15.84
CA LEU A 644 20.10 6.51 15.18
C LEU A 644 20.21 6.02 13.72
N THR A 645 20.61 4.76 13.55
CA THR A 645 20.63 4.02 12.29
C THR A 645 19.63 2.88 12.36
N GLY A 646 19.12 2.42 11.22
CA GLY A 646 18.19 1.30 11.18
C GLY A 646 18.72 0.03 11.85
N PRO A 647 19.96 -0.43 11.53
CA PRO A 647 20.54 -1.62 12.16
C PRO A 647 20.69 -1.52 13.68
N GLN A 648 21.11 -0.34 14.18
CA GLN A 648 21.25 -0.15 15.62
C GLN A 648 19.89 -0.11 16.33
N LEU A 649 18.89 0.58 15.76
CA LEU A 649 17.53 0.60 16.29
C LEU A 649 16.89 -0.78 16.33
N ARG A 650 17.14 -1.60 15.30
CA ARG A 650 16.71 -2.99 15.26
C ARG A 650 17.41 -3.83 16.34
N ALA A 651 18.73 -3.68 16.51
CA ALA A 651 19.47 -4.40 17.53
C ALA A 651 18.97 -4.06 18.95
N ASP A 652 18.78 -2.77 19.24
CA ASP A 652 18.26 -2.32 20.54
C ASP A 652 16.83 -2.80 20.79
N LEU A 653 16.00 -2.91 19.74
CA LEU A 653 14.68 -3.52 19.84
C LEU A 653 14.76 -5.02 20.17
N ILE A 654 15.68 -5.75 19.53
CA ILE A 654 15.90 -7.17 19.76
C ILE A 654 16.40 -7.44 21.19
N ASP A 655 17.23 -6.56 21.75
CA ASP A 655 17.71 -6.65 23.14
C ASP A 655 16.56 -6.58 24.18
N LEU A 656 15.41 -6.04 23.79
CA LEU A 656 14.18 -6.02 24.60
C LEU A 656 13.31 -7.27 24.42
N ALA A 657 13.65 -8.11 23.46
CA ALA A 657 13.08 -9.42 23.26
C ALA A 657 13.91 -10.47 24.03
N GLY A 658 13.25 -11.49 24.57
CA GLY A 658 13.87 -12.41 25.53
C GLY A 658 14.33 -13.76 24.97
N ASP A 659 14.03 -14.04 23.70
CA ASP A 659 14.12 -15.39 23.14
C ASP A 659 15.24 -15.53 22.11
N ASP A 660 15.75 -16.75 21.97
CA ASP A 660 16.58 -17.12 20.83
C ASP A 660 15.76 -17.03 19.54
N TYR A 661 16.41 -16.60 18.45
CA TYR A 661 15.73 -16.43 17.17
C TYR A 661 15.07 -17.74 16.67
N SER A 662 13.83 -17.62 16.19
CA SER A 662 13.11 -18.67 15.48
C SER A 662 12.36 -18.09 14.27
N PRO A 663 12.25 -18.79 13.13
CA PRO A 663 11.41 -18.34 12.00
C PRO A 663 9.93 -18.25 12.36
N THR A 664 9.50 -18.87 13.47
CA THR A 664 8.10 -18.85 13.91
C THR A 664 7.76 -17.60 14.70
N THR A 665 8.66 -17.10 15.55
CA THR A 665 8.39 -16.01 16.51
C THR A 665 9.42 -14.88 16.46
N GLY A 666 10.40 -14.95 15.55
CA GLY A 666 11.57 -14.10 15.58
C GLY A 666 12.31 -14.24 16.92
N TYR A 667 12.71 -13.12 17.51
CA TYR A 667 13.29 -13.01 18.86
C TYR A 667 12.24 -12.97 19.98
N GLY A 668 10.96 -13.19 19.64
CA GLY A 668 9.87 -13.25 20.61
C GLY A 668 9.15 -11.90 20.81
N PRO A 669 8.25 -11.83 21.80
CA PRO A 669 7.51 -10.60 22.13
C PRO A 669 8.41 -9.55 22.79
N ILE A 670 8.20 -8.29 22.41
CA ILE A 670 8.94 -7.15 22.97
C ILE A 670 8.41 -6.77 24.35
N ASN A 671 9.31 -6.40 25.27
CA ASN A 671 8.95 -5.77 26.53
C ASN A 671 9.79 -4.51 26.80
N LEU A 672 9.16 -3.35 26.66
CA LEU A 672 9.77 -2.04 26.88
C LEU A 672 10.03 -1.73 28.37
N GLY A 673 9.51 -2.52 29.31
CA GLY A 673 9.80 -2.33 30.74
C GLY A 673 11.26 -2.59 31.13
N GLY A 674 12.07 -3.12 30.20
CA GLY A 674 13.52 -3.22 30.33
C GLY A 674 14.28 -1.92 30.03
N LEU A 675 13.64 -0.92 29.42
CA LEU A 675 14.20 0.38 29.08
C LEU A 675 14.20 1.36 30.26
#